data_AF-A0A7Y0APY7-F1
#
_entry.id   AF-A0A7Y0APY7-F1
#
_cell.length_a   1.000
_cell.length_b   1.000
_cell.length_c   1.000
_cell.angle_alpha   90.00
_cell.angle_beta   90.00
_cell.angle_gamma   90.00
#
_symmetry.space_group_name_H-M   'P 1'
#
loop_
_entity.id
_entity.type
_entity.pdbx_description
1 polymer ?
#
loop_
_entity_poly.entity_id
_entity_poly.type
_entity_poly.pdbx_seq_one_letter_code
_entity_poly.pdbx_strand_id
1 'polypeptide(L)'
;MKNIDIRNLAKIGVANVDVYKTDRRKYSKYKLEGDVTFYRSKTNIDDKLGNEDSQYFGKFGYDRYSLTTSPQKSFIYYFDKNGKSLKDAKEISINDYVCPYLSIWPKTEISLYVKAKGTSGGEEMLEYECKEWDKNTQTFSKTTSKLNITKKDPEVTNNTRYFKINIECKDAFENDISIVAKYNNQIVGRLIVKANSKLYRTTIQPVLINFGQTASTELTSLSKHDDFIENKLLPYFNNKSFNQAYIQASLAPTTKTVTFSLDEFMSKKLFFTDEGKLRLDRSQKLAYNNLIESRFAAYNSDAQEKQTINEELMTLAYEMIQGFKDKFNFGKTSDLKKAAKFYEEKRATNAWKSDKVNKAYLKYKELKKKYKGDNSIDKNNITYLFYSNNLESARTKGEKDNVRAFSATGFGTVHIFNHALEANKRAEKEKKQDDRTEALIIHELGHAFGLNHTMDDVAKRSAERIQGEIDAKEKEIQNFLSLKQKSSEYEKYIRLDWIYSGLYDILSKKKEELSVESFESSFLVYFIKDIEDKCWYYEHMKVKNIFNSVILHMEENIDAKVVVLHDQTETEQEKQERIERETPLTFNLIIQTRRNEITALQANKSRQEKQIGIVLPQTETLENFLDYSQYGDADGNEAAPRNNKFEYKSFYQWQWKKMIDTGVKNNYLRLIE
;
A
#
# COMPACT_ATOMS: atom_id res chain seq x y z
N MET A 1 -54.74 71.60 4.93
CA MET A 1 -53.69 70.64 5.30
C MET A 1 -53.06 70.12 4.01
N LYS A 2 -51.77 70.37 3.78
CA LYS A 2 -51.06 69.98 2.55
C LYS A 2 -50.57 68.54 2.66
N ASN A 3 -50.82 67.73 1.61
CA ASN A 3 -50.28 66.39 1.45
C ASN A 3 -48.74 66.44 1.36
N ILE A 4 -48.06 65.60 2.15
CA ILE A 4 -46.60 65.44 2.13
C ILE A 4 -46.28 64.20 1.28
N ASP A 5 -45.49 64.39 0.22
CA ASP A 5 -44.97 63.35 -0.66
C ASP A 5 -43.76 62.65 0.00
N ILE A 6 -43.87 61.33 0.23
CA ILE A 6 -42.92 60.52 1.01
C ILE A 6 -41.83 59.89 0.11
N ARG A 7 -41.50 60.51 -1.03
CA ARG A 7 -40.55 59.92 -2.00
C ARG A 7 -39.09 60.30 -1.81
N ASN A 8 -38.72 61.04 -0.76
CA ASN A 8 -37.30 61.38 -0.53
C ASN A 8 -36.95 61.52 0.96
N LEU A 9 -36.72 60.37 1.62
CA LEU A 9 -36.40 60.26 3.05
C LEU A 9 -35.07 60.96 3.44
N ALA A 10 -34.21 61.29 2.47
CA ALA A 10 -32.96 62.00 2.72
C ALA A 10 -33.14 63.47 3.15
N LYS A 11 -34.29 64.10 2.86
CA LYS A 11 -34.56 65.51 3.18
C LYS A 11 -35.13 65.77 4.58
N ILE A 12 -35.46 64.72 5.35
CA ILE A 12 -36.19 64.84 6.62
C ILE A 12 -35.31 64.60 7.86
N GLY A 13 -33.98 64.53 7.72
CA GLY A 13 -33.06 64.44 8.86
C GLY A 13 -33.25 63.18 9.72
N VAL A 14 -33.85 62.10 9.17
CA VAL A 14 -33.98 60.84 9.88
C VAL A 14 -32.66 60.08 9.75
N ALA A 15 -31.86 60.15 10.80
CA ALA A 15 -30.64 59.37 10.96
C ALA A 15 -30.91 57.87 10.75
N ASN A 16 -30.05 57.21 9.96
CA ASN A 16 -29.85 55.76 9.90
C ASN A 16 -31.12 54.90 10.01
N VAL A 17 -31.94 54.90 8.96
CA VAL A 17 -32.70 53.68 8.65
C VAL A 17 -31.68 52.66 8.17
N ASP A 18 -31.22 51.84 9.12
CA ASP A 18 -30.35 50.70 8.92
C ASP A 18 -31.01 49.73 7.92
N VAL A 19 -30.72 49.90 6.63
CA VAL A 19 -31.31 49.12 5.52
C VAL A 19 -31.03 47.61 5.69
N TYR A 20 -30.01 47.25 6.48
CA TYR A 20 -29.71 45.88 6.89
C TYR A 20 -30.69 45.27 7.92
N LYS A 21 -31.53 46.07 8.60
CA LYS A 21 -32.58 45.54 9.50
C LYS A 21 -33.83 45.10 8.75
N THR A 22 -34.04 45.56 7.52
CA THR A 22 -35.21 45.22 6.71
C THR A 22 -35.22 43.73 6.30
N ASP A 23 -34.05 43.12 6.07
CA ASP A 23 -33.94 41.67 5.82
C ASP A 23 -34.09 40.83 7.10
N ARG A 24 -33.62 41.32 8.26
CA ARG A 24 -33.73 40.56 9.53
C ARG A 24 -35.17 40.23 9.93
N ARG A 25 -36.17 41.03 9.55
CA ARG A 25 -37.60 40.73 9.78
C ARG A 25 -38.17 39.67 8.82
N LYS A 26 -37.62 39.55 7.61
CA LYS A 26 -38.04 38.54 6.62
C LYS A 26 -37.59 37.12 7.02
N TYR A 27 -36.51 37.04 7.80
CA TYR A 27 -35.89 35.79 8.23
C TYR A 27 -36.00 35.50 9.74
N SER A 28 -36.73 36.29 10.53
CA SER A 28 -36.91 36.09 11.98
C SER A 28 -37.59 34.76 12.37
N LYS A 29 -38.20 34.07 11.39
CA LYS A 29 -38.81 32.74 11.55
C LYS A 29 -37.81 31.58 11.39
N TYR A 30 -36.62 31.83 10.86
CA TYR A 30 -35.61 30.79 10.64
C TYR A 30 -34.64 30.79 11.82
N LYS A 31 -34.72 29.76 12.66
CA LYS A 31 -33.79 29.51 13.76
C LYS A 31 -33.02 28.24 13.43
N LEU A 32 -31.70 28.32 13.40
CA LEU A 32 -30.84 27.14 13.32
C LEU A 32 -30.56 26.62 14.72
N GLU A 33 -30.89 25.36 14.97
CA GLU A 33 -30.55 24.66 16.21
C GLU A 33 -29.63 23.46 15.87
N GLY A 34 -28.46 23.43 16.51
CA GLY A 34 -27.47 22.35 16.34
C GLY A 34 -26.51 22.54 15.17
N ASP A 35 -25.76 21.48 14.89
CA ASP A 35 -24.72 21.47 13.86
C ASP A 35 -25.29 21.18 12.46
N VAL A 36 -24.61 21.65 11.42
CA VAL A 36 -24.91 21.40 10.01
C VAL A 36 -23.86 20.50 9.37
N THR A 37 -24.34 19.49 8.65
CA THR A 37 -23.50 18.52 7.97
C THR A 37 -23.62 18.70 6.47
N PHE A 38 -22.52 18.46 5.77
CA PHE A 38 -22.46 18.45 4.31
C PHE A 38 -22.76 17.03 3.81
N TYR A 39 -23.34 16.93 2.62
CA TYR A 39 -23.73 15.66 2.00
C TYR A 39 -23.46 15.73 0.50
N ARG A 40 -23.01 14.61 -0.07
CA ARG A 40 -22.64 14.54 -1.51
C ARG A 40 -23.83 14.44 -2.46
N SER A 41 -25.02 14.14 -1.94
CA SER A 41 -26.24 13.94 -2.71
C SER A 41 -27.49 14.13 -1.84
N LYS A 42 -28.68 14.24 -2.46
CA LYS A 42 -29.94 14.31 -1.71
C LYS A 42 -30.25 13.03 -0.95
N THR A 43 -29.95 11.88 -1.54
CA THR A 43 -30.15 10.56 -0.95
C THR A 43 -29.25 10.36 0.27
N ASN A 44 -28.01 10.86 0.23
CA ASN A 44 -27.07 10.74 1.35
C ASN A 44 -27.48 11.58 2.58
N ILE A 45 -28.31 12.61 2.42
CA ILE A 45 -28.90 13.41 3.53
C ILE A 45 -29.77 12.56 4.47
N ASP A 46 -30.32 11.48 3.93
CA ASP A 46 -31.12 10.49 4.66
C ASP A 46 -30.26 9.27 5.05
N ASP A 47 -28.93 9.46 5.13
CA ASP A 47 -27.92 8.46 5.47
C ASP A 47 -27.91 7.22 4.56
N LYS A 48 -28.50 7.32 3.37
CA LYS A 48 -28.42 6.28 2.33
C LYS A 48 -27.01 6.22 1.74
N LEU A 49 -26.54 5.00 1.53
CA LEU A 49 -25.22 4.63 0.99
C LEU A 49 -25.35 3.48 -0.01
N GLY A 50 -24.26 3.16 -0.71
CA GLY A 50 -24.24 2.06 -1.68
C GLY A 50 -25.28 2.27 -2.78
N ASN A 51 -26.00 1.22 -3.18
CA ASN A 51 -26.99 1.29 -4.26
C ASN A 51 -28.17 2.25 -3.95
N GLU A 52 -28.46 2.52 -2.67
CA GLU A 52 -29.53 3.44 -2.28
C GLU A 52 -29.14 4.91 -2.47
N ASP A 53 -27.83 5.23 -2.51
CA ASP A 53 -27.32 6.55 -2.88
C ASP A 53 -27.20 6.72 -4.40
N SER A 54 -28.34 6.67 -5.08
CA SER A 54 -28.41 6.63 -6.56
C SER A 54 -27.95 7.90 -7.28
N GLN A 55 -27.61 8.97 -6.56
CA GLN A 55 -27.20 10.25 -7.13
C GLN A 55 -25.67 10.49 -7.07
N TYR A 56 -24.93 9.63 -6.37
CA TYR A 56 -23.48 9.70 -6.28
C TYR A 56 -22.83 8.48 -6.94
N PHE A 57 -21.89 8.76 -7.85
CA PHE A 57 -21.21 7.75 -8.68
C PHE A 57 -19.68 7.87 -8.62
N GLY A 58 -19.13 8.48 -7.57
CA GLY A 58 -17.67 8.63 -7.40
C GLY A 58 -17.01 9.75 -8.23
N LYS A 59 -17.79 10.70 -8.74
CA LYS A 59 -17.32 11.78 -9.64
C LYS A 59 -16.35 12.80 -9.01
N PHE A 60 -16.29 12.86 -7.69
CA PHE A 60 -15.33 13.61 -6.87
C PHE A 60 -15.07 12.80 -5.61
N GLY A 61 -13.97 13.02 -4.87
CA GLY A 61 -13.75 12.28 -3.62
C GLY A 61 -14.58 12.87 -2.49
N TYR A 62 -15.34 12.04 -1.79
CA TYR A 62 -16.12 12.46 -0.65
C TYR A 62 -16.12 11.38 0.41
N ASP A 63 -15.79 11.77 1.63
CA ASP A 63 -15.73 10.86 2.76
C ASP A 63 -16.31 11.52 4.00
N ARG A 64 -17.38 10.94 4.52
CA ARG A 64 -18.03 11.36 5.76
C ARG A 64 -17.97 10.20 6.73
N TYR A 65 -17.27 10.40 7.83
CA TYR A 65 -17.22 9.42 8.91
C TYR A 65 -18.63 9.17 9.49
N SER A 66 -18.94 7.90 9.73
CA SER A 66 -20.13 7.45 10.42
C SER A 66 -19.79 6.32 11.38
N LEU A 67 -20.29 6.41 12.62
CA LEU A 67 -20.10 5.35 13.62
C LEU A 67 -20.72 4.01 13.20
N THR A 68 -21.70 4.01 12.30
CA THR A 68 -22.43 2.81 11.88
C THR A 68 -21.86 2.15 10.62
N THR A 69 -21.12 2.88 9.80
CA THR A 69 -20.75 2.43 8.44
C THR A 69 -19.29 2.68 8.07
N SER A 70 -18.54 3.42 8.89
CA SER A 70 -17.09 3.58 8.74
C SER A 70 -16.34 2.62 9.69
N PRO A 71 -15.12 2.19 9.35
CA PRO A 71 -14.31 1.35 10.23
C PRO A 71 -14.21 1.94 11.64
N GLN A 72 -14.30 1.07 12.65
CA GLN A 72 -14.19 1.47 14.05
C GLN A 72 -12.90 2.28 14.26
N LYS A 73 -12.93 3.29 15.13
CA LYS A 73 -11.79 4.19 15.37
C LYS A 73 -11.21 4.95 14.18
N SER A 74 -11.71 4.78 12.95
CA SER A 74 -11.16 5.52 11.78
C SER A 74 -11.35 7.04 11.87
N PHE A 75 -12.18 7.52 12.81
CA PHE A 75 -12.31 8.94 13.15
C PHE A 75 -10.97 9.62 13.49
N ILE A 76 -9.94 8.88 13.88
CA ILE A 76 -8.60 9.43 14.15
C ILE A 76 -7.96 10.12 12.92
N TYR A 77 -8.45 9.82 11.71
CA TYR A 77 -7.99 10.47 10.47
C TYR A 77 -8.71 11.79 10.18
N TYR A 78 -9.64 12.23 11.04
CA TYR A 78 -10.52 13.37 10.81
C TYR A 78 -10.24 14.53 11.77
N PHE A 79 -10.99 15.62 11.56
CA PHE A 79 -10.99 16.80 12.42
C PHE A 79 -12.37 16.97 13.06
N ASP A 80 -12.42 17.62 14.23
CA ASP A 80 -13.67 18.09 14.84
C ASP A 80 -14.19 19.38 14.17
N LYS A 81 -15.39 19.83 14.56
CA LYS A 81 -16.00 21.08 14.08
C LYS A 81 -15.10 22.32 14.22
N ASN A 82 -14.25 22.36 15.22
CA ASN A 82 -13.34 23.48 15.49
C ASN A 82 -12.05 23.40 14.66
N GLY A 83 -11.85 22.30 13.92
CA GLY A 83 -10.65 22.07 13.11
C GLY A 83 -9.50 21.47 13.93
N LYS A 84 -9.77 20.88 15.10
CA LYS A 84 -8.78 20.15 15.89
C LYS A 84 -8.69 18.71 15.41
N SER A 85 -7.47 18.20 15.24
CA SER A 85 -7.24 16.81 14.84
C SER A 85 -7.76 15.82 15.89
N LEU A 86 -8.45 14.77 15.42
CA LEU A 86 -8.96 13.68 16.25
C LEU A 86 -7.96 12.53 16.42
N LYS A 87 -6.70 12.69 15.97
CA LYS A 87 -5.67 11.63 15.97
C LYS A 87 -5.41 10.97 17.33
N ASP A 88 -5.60 11.73 18.41
CA ASP A 88 -5.36 11.30 19.79
C ASP A 88 -6.68 11.10 20.58
N ALA A 89 -7.83 11.20 19.92
CA ALA A 89 -9.12 10.93 20.54
C ALA A 89 -9.27 9.44 20.84
N LYS A 90 -9.75 9.10 22.04
CA LYS A 90 -9.95 7.70 22.46
C LYS A 90 -11.25 7.12 21.93
N GLU A 91 -12.29 7.95 21.88
CA GLU A 91 -13.64 7.61 21.47
C GLU A 91 -14.34 8.87 20.95
N ILE A 92 -15.45 8.67 20.24
CA ILE A 92 -16.40 9.71 19.84
C ILE A 92 -17.82 9.18 20.01
N SER A 93 -18.76 10.10 20.23
CA SER A 93 -20.19 9.84 20.35
C SER A 93 -20.91 10.09 19.03
N ILE A 94 -22.11 9.52 18.87
CA ILE A 94 -23.03 9.79 17.74
C ILE A 94 -23.38 11.27 17.60
N ASN A 95 -23.28 12.02 18.70
CA ASN A 95 -23.56 13.45 18.71
C ASN A 95 -22.35 14.29 18.27
N ASP A 96 -21.15 13.73 18.29
CA ASP A 96 -19.94 14.46 17.94
C ASP A 96 -19.93 14.83 16.46
N TYR A 97 -19.28 15.96 16.17
CA TYR A 97 -19.10 16.43 14.81
C TYR A 97 -17.75 15.96 14.27
N VAL A 98 -17.78 15.08 13.29
CA VAL A 98 -16.61 14.67 12.53
C VAL A 98 -16.67 15.31 11.15
N CYS A 99 -15.67 16.11 10.80
CA CYS A 99 -15.68 16.87 9.55
C CYS A 99 -15.66 15.91 8.34
N PRO A 100 -16.59 16.04 7.39
CA PRO A 100 -16.42 15.38 6.10
C PRO A 100 -15.18 15.91 5.36
N TYR A 101 -14.67 15.08 4.46
CA TYR A 101 -13.61 15.40 3.51
C TYR A 101 -14.13 15.47 2.09
N LEU A 102 -13.56 16.41 1.33
CA LEU A 102 -13.79 16.59 -0.09
C LEU A 102 -12.46 16.57 -0.84
N SER A 103 -12.44 15.90 -1.98
CA SER A 103 -11.40 15.98 -2.99
C SER A 103 -12.00 16.55 -4.28
N ILE A 104 -11.51 17.70 -4.71
CA ILE A 104 -12.03 18.48 -5.84
C ILE A 104 -10.87 18.96 -6.72
N TRP A 105 -11.02 18.80 -8.02
CA TRP A 105 -9.98 19.14 -8.98
C TRP A 105 -9.92 20.66 -9.22
N PRO A 106 -8.73 21.22 -9.51
CA PRO A 106 -8.61 22.62 -9.92
C PRO A 106 -9.50 22.94 -11.13
N LYS A 107 -10.07 24.14 -11.18
CA LYS A 107 -10.94 24.62 -12.26
C LYS A 107 -12.17 23.74 -12.49
N THR A 108 -12.72 23.17 -11.42
CA THR A 108 -13.96 22.40 -11.46
C THR A 108 -14.98 22.96 -10.48
N GLU A 109 -16.25 22.68 -10.75
CA GLU A 109 -17.37 23.00 -9.87
C GLU A 109 -18.11 21.71 -9.51
N ILE A 110 -18.45 21.56 -8.23
CA ILE A 110 -19.33 20.49 -7.75
C ILE A 110 -20.46 21.08 -6.91
N SER A 111 -21.52 20.30 -6.73
CA SER A 111 -22.58 20.62 -5.78
C SER A 111 -22.56 19.68 -4.59
N LEU A 112 -22.71 20.23 -3.38
CA LEU A 112 -23.02 19.51 -2.16
C LEU A 112 -24.36 20.00 -1.60
N TYR A 113 -24.92 19.21 -0.68
CA TYR A 113 -26.10 19.56 0.07
C TYR A 113 -25.77 19.79 1.54
N VAL A 114 -26.55 20.61 2.21
CA VAL A 114 -26.37 20.97 3.62
C VAL A 114 -27.67 20.72 4.37
N LYS A 115 -27.58 20.09 5.54
CA LYS A 115 -28.73 19.84 6.42
C LYS A 115 -28.32 20.07 7.87
N ALA A 116 -29.18 20.76 8.62
CA ALA A 116 -29.09 20.89 10.06
C ALA A 116 -29.53 19.61 10.76
N LYS A 117 -28.86 19.25 11.87
CA LYS A 117 -29.33 18.15 12.73
C LYS A 117 -30.69 18.48 13.39
N GLY A 118 -31.02 19.76 13.59
CA GLY A 118 -32.25 20.25 14.23
C GLY A 118 -33.32 20.79 13.25
N THR A 119 -33.87 21.97 13.54
CA THR A 119 -34.97 22.57 12.78
C THR A 119 -34.55 22.97 11.35
N SER A 120 -35.35 22.59 10.36
CA SER A 120 -35.09 22.88 8.94
C SER A 120 -35.46 24.31 8.54
N GLY A 121 -34.63 24.94 7.70
CA GLY A 121 -34.83 26.30 7.19
C GLY A 121 -33.71 27.28 7.54
N GLY A 122 -32.98 27.05 8.64
CA GLY A 122 -31.85 27.90 9.04
C GLY A 122 -30.66 27.80 8.09
N GLU A 123 -30.57 26.74 7.30
CA GLU A 123 -29.49 26.50 6.34
C GLU A 123 -29.42 27.58 5.24
N GLU A 124 -30.56 28.19 4.89
CA GLU A 124 -30.64 29.32 3.96
C GLU A 124 -29.79 30.51 4.43
N MET A 125 -29.67 30.68 5.75
CA MET A 125 -28.98 31.79 6.40
C MET A 125 -27.50 31.54 6.63
N LEU A 126 -26.96 30.35 6.30
CA LEU A 126 -25.56 30.01 6.58
C LEU A 126 -24.59 30.88 5.80
N GLU A 127 -23.60 31.47 6.45
CA GLU A 127 -22.48 32.11 5.77
C GLU A 127 -21.32 31.11 5.64
N TYR A 128 -20.54 31.22 4.57
CA TYR A 128 -19.41 30.32 4.33
C TYR A 128 -18.10 31.11 4.29
N GLU A 129 -17.10 30.61 5.02
CA GLU A 129 -15.76 31.18 5.04
C GLU A 129 -14.73 30.08 4.72
N CYS A 130 -13.76 30.39 3.87
CA CYS A 130 -12.68 29.46 3.51
C CYS A 130 -11.37 29.84 4.21
N LYS A 131 -10.77 28.87 4.91
CA LYS A 131 -9.48 29.05 5.60
C LYS A 131 -8.49 27.93 5.25
N GLU A 132 -7.27 28.28 4.89
CA GLU A 132 -6.18 27.35 4.66
C GLU A 132 -5.57 26.83 5.97
N TRP A 133 -5.11 25.58 5.94
CA TRP A 133 -4.33 24.96 6.99
C TRP A 133 -2.95 25.60 7.09
N ASP A 134 -2.58 26.02 8.31
CA ASP A 134 -1.25 26.48 8.64
C ASP A 134 -0.48 25.37 9.36
N LYS A 135 0.63 24.95 8.76
CA LYS A 135 1.49 23.88 9.28
C LYS A 135 2.21 24.26 10.58
N ASN A 136 2.52 25.54 10.77
CA ASN A 136 3.27 26.03 11.92
C ASN A 136 2.37 26.09 13.15
N THR A 137 1.16 26.63 13.01
CA THR A 137 0.20 26.73 14.11
C THR A 137 -0.66 25.48 14.27
N GLN A 138 -0.66 24.57 13.29
CA GLN A 138 -1.54 23.40 13.21
C GLN A 138 -3.03 23.78 13.33
N THR A 139 -3.43 24.85 12.64
CA THR A 139 -4.81 25.36 12.66
C THR A 139 -5.23 25.92 11.29
N PHE A 140 -6.54 26.01 11.06
CA PHE A 140 -7.10 26.70 9.90
C PHE A 140 -7.26 28.20 10.20
N SER A 141 -6.27 29.01 9.85
CA SER A 141 -6.17 30.42 10.27
C SER A 141 -6.19 31.42 9.11
N LYS A 142 -5.64 31.06 7.95
CA LYS A 142 -5.43 31.98 6.83
C LYS A 142 -6.63 32.01 5.88
N THR A 143 -7.29 33.15 5.73
CA THR A 143 -8.40 33.32 4.78
C THR A 143 -7.92 33.11 3.35
N THR A 144 -8.72 32.44 2.52
CA THR A 144 -8.38 32.16 1.12
C THR A 144 -9.58 32.37 0.19
N SER A 145 -9.30 32.76 -1.06
CA SER A 145 -10.29 32.94 -2.13
C SER A 145 -10.21 31.86 -3.22
N LYS A 146 -9.38 30.83 -3.00
CA LYS A 146 -9.16 29.74 -3.98
C LYS A 146 -10.38 28.84 -4.18
N LEU A 147 -11.27 28.80 -3.19
CA LEU A 147 -12.59 28.21 -3.29
C LEU A 147 -13.64 29.30 -3.19
N ASN A 148 -14.69 29.17 -4.00
CA ASN A 148 -15.84 30.04 -3.97
C ASN A 148 -17.10 29.21 -3.69
N ILE A 149 -17.89 29.65 -2.71
CA ILE A 149 -19.08 28.92 -2.24
C ILE A 149 -20.31 29.74 -2.59
N THR A 150 -21.12 29.20 -3.49
CA THR A 150 -22.37 29.86 -3.92
C THR A 150 -23.57 29.07 -3.45
N LYS A 151 -24.51 29.72 -2.77
CA LYS A 151 -25.80 29.11 -2.43
C LYS A 151 -26.66 29.00 -3.69
N LYS A 152 -27.36 27.87 -3.84
CA LYS A 152 -28.41 27.72 -4.84
C LYS A 152 -29.77 27.84 -4.17
N ASP A 153 -30.79 28.12 -4.98
CA ASP A 153 -32.17 28.12 -4.51
C ASP A 153 -32.51 26.76 -3.90
N PRO A 154 -33.17 26.72 -2.71
CA PRO A 154 -33.57 25.48 -2.09
C PRO A 154 -34.48 24.67 -3.01
N GLU A 155 -34.18 23.39 -3.18
CA GLU A 155 -35.01 22.47 -3.95
C GLU A 155 -36.05 21.84 -3.01
N VAL A 156 -37.31 21.74 -3.44
CA VAL A 156 -38.39 21.13 -2.63
C VAL A 156 -38.81 19.81 -3.26
N THR A 157 -38.73 18.71 -2.51
CA THR A 157 -39.20 17.39 -2.96
C THR A 157 -39.95 16.73 -1.79
N ASN A 158 -41.18 16.25 -2.00
CA ASN A 158 -42.02 15.61 -0.97
C ASN A 158 -42.14 16.43 0.34
N ASN A 159 -42.35 17.75 0.23
CA ASN A 159 -42.38 18.71 1.35
C ASN A 159 -41.08 18.85 2.16
N THR A 160 -39.99 18.18 1.77
CA THR A 160 -38.65 18.39 2.31
C THR A 160 -37.92 19.44 1.48
N ARG A 161 -37.33 20.44 2.17
CA ARG A 161 -36.44 21.42 1.53
C ARG A 161 -35.00 20.93 1.60
N TYR A 162 -34.31 21.01 0.48
CA TYR A 162 -32.92 20.63 0.31
C TYR A 162 -32.09 21.87 0.00
N PHE A 163 -31.12 22.16 0.85
CA PHE A 163 -30.23 23.31 0.67
C PHE A 163 -28.98 22.87 -0.05
N LYS A 164 -28.69 23.52 -1.17
CA LYS A 164 -27.62 23.16 -2.07
C LYS A 164 -26.60 24.28 -2.14
N ILE A 165 -25.33 23.89 -2.11
CA ILE A 165 -24.21 24.79 -2.34
C ILE A 165 -23.41 24.29 -3.54
N ASN A 166 -22.89 25.23 -4.32
CA ASN A 166 -21.85 24.98 -5.29
C ASN A 166 -20.51 25.35 -4.69
N ILE A 167 -19.53 24.46 -4.88
CA ILE A 167 -18.14 24.67 -4.51
C ILE A 167 -17.36 24.74 -5.81
N GLU A 168 -16.92 25.94 -6.15
CA GLU A 168 -16.08 26.21 -7.31
C GLU A 168 -14.62 26.27 -6.84
N CYS A 169 -13.77 25.39 -7.39
CA CYS A 169 -12.33 25.44 -7.18
C CYS A 169 -11.69 26.29 -8.26
N LYS A 170 -11.31 27.53 -7.94
CA LYS A 170 -10.75 28.49 -8.90
C LYS A 170 -9.34 28.11 -9.32
N ASP A 171 -8.49 27.85 -8.33
CA ASP A 171 -7.08 27.58 -8.51
C ASP A 171 -6.61 26.43 -7.63
N ALA A 172 -5.44 25.88 -7.95
CA ALA A 172 -4.83 24.81 -7.17
C ALA A 172 -4.24 25.32 -5.84
N PHE A 173 -4.18 24.44 -4.83
CA PHE A 173 -3.69 24.79 -3.49
C PHE A 173 -2.91 23.69 -2.78
N GLU A 174 -1.86 24.12 -2.06
CA GLU A 174 -0.89 23.23 -1.41
C GLU A 174 -1.28 22.75 -0.01
N ASN A 175 -2.14 23.51 0.67
CA ASN A 175 -2.58 23.22 2.03
C ASN A 175 -4.08 22.98 2.04
N ASP A 176 -4.55 22.02 2.83
CA ASP A 176 -5.98 21.73 2.97
C ASP A 176 -6.75 23.02 3.28
N ILE A 177 -7.93 23.18 2.67
CA ILE A 177 -8.82 24.32 2.90
C ILE A 177 -10.01 23.82 3.71
N SER A 178 -10.34 24.54 4.78
CA SER A 178 -11.58 24.34 5.51
C SER A 178 -12.65 25.30 5.02
N ILE A 179 -13.81 24.76 4.65
CA ILE A 179 -15.03 25.52 4.44
C ILE A 179 -15.81 25.50 5.76
N VAL A 180 -15.94 26.65 6.38
CA VAL A 180 -16.63 26.85 7.66
C VAL A 180 -18.02 27.39 7.40
N ALA A 181 -19.05 26.68 7.86
CA ALA A 181 -20.42 27.17 7.87
C ALA A 181 -20.69 27.93 9.17
N LYS A 182 -21.18 29.16 9.05
CA LYS A 182 -21.48 30.05 10.17
C LYS A 182 -22.95 30.43 10.22
N TYR A 183 -23.48 30.54 11.42
CA TYR A 183 -24.78 31.12 11.71
C TYR A 183 -24.63 32.06 12.90
N ASN A 184 -25.02 33.33 12.77
CA ASN A 184 -24.81 34.36 13.80
C ASN A 184 -23.37 34.41 14.34
N ASN A 185 -22.37 34.38 13.44
CA ASN A 185 -20.94 34.32 13.74
C ASN A 185 -20.44 33.08 14.50
N GLN A 186 -21.30 32.10 14.81
CA GLN A 186 -20.89 30.83 15.42
C GLN A 186 -20.61 29.78 14.35
N ILE A 187 -19.59 28.95 14.57
CA ILE A 187 -19.29 27.80 13.71
C ILE A 187 -20.30 26.70 14.00
N VAL A 188 -21.09 26.37 12.99
CA VAL A 188 -22.14 25.34 13.05
C VAL A 188 -21.82 24.13 12.19
N GLY A 189 -20.84 24.22 11.29
CA GLY A 189 -20.34 23.07 10.54
C GLY A 189 -19.02 23.34 9.85
N ARG A 190 -18.33 22.28 9.45
CA ARG A 190 -17.03 22.34 8.80
C ARG A 190 -16.84 21.20 7.80
N LEU A 191 -16.38 21.54 6.60
CA LEU A 191 -15.93 20.59 5.56
C LEU A 191 -14.43 20.83 5.31
N ILE A 192 -13.66 19.75 5.14
CA ILE A 192 -12.23 19.84 4.79
C ILE A 192 -12.02 19.45 3.33
N VAL A 193 -11.51 20.38 2.53
CA VAL A 193 -11.13 20.17 1.15
C VAL A 193 -9.64 19.86 1.08
N LYS A 194 -9.29 18.68 0.57
CA LYS A 194 -7.91 18.21 0.50
C LYS A 194 -7.09 19.01 -0.51
N ALA A 195 -5.86 19.34 -0.15
CA ALA A 195 -4.89 19.98 -1.03
C ALA A 195 -4.82 19.29 -2.40
N ASN A 196 -4.85 20.09 -3.47
CA ASN A 196 -4.98 19.62 -4.86
C ASN A 196 -3.95 20.22 -5.81
N SER A 197 -2.95 20.96 -5.31
CA SER A 197 -1.81 21.42 -6.14
C SER A 197 -0.88 20.28 -6.57
N LYS A 198 -1.03 19.10 -5.99
CA LYS A 198 -0.29 17.91 -6.37
C LYS A 198 -1.24 16.91 -6.99
N LEU A 199 -1.15 16.77 -8.31
CA LEU A 199 -1.85 15.74 -9.07
C LEU A 199 -0.87 14.65 -9.45
N TYR A 200 -1.31 13.40 -9.43
CA TYR A 200 -0.46 12.26 -9.72
C TYR A 200 -0.91 11.57 -11.00
N ARG A 201 0.03 11.08 -11.80
CA ARG A 201 -0.27 10.30 -13.00
C ARG A 201 0.51 9.01 -13.07
N THR A 202 -0.16 7.99 -13.58
CA THR A 202 0.43 6.74 -14.06
C THR A 202 0.11 6.55 -15.55
N THR A 203 0.97 5.81 -16.23
CA THR A 203 0.65 5.22 -17.52
C THR A 203 0.19 3.78 -17.29
N ILE A 204 -1.03 3.46 -17.68
CA ILE A 204 -1.51 2.09 -17.74
C ILE A 204 -0.89 1.44 -18.99
N GLN A 205 -0.07 0.40 -18.79
CA GLN A 205 0.47 -0.43 -19.87
C GLN A 205 -0.30 -1.77 -19.91
N PRO A 206 -1.23 -1.95 -20.87
CA PRO A 206 -1.87 -3.24 -21.07
C PRO A 206 -0.88 -4.24 -21.66
N VAL A 207 -0.90 -5.47 -21.16
CA VAL A 207 -0.09 -6.58 -21.66
C VAL A 207 -0.98 -7.80 -21.86
N LEU A 208 -1.23 -8.18 -23.12
CA LEU A 208 -1.92 -9.41 -23.46
C LEU A 208 -0.94 -10.58 -23.36
N ILE A 209 -1.20 -11.50 -22.43
CA ILE A 209 -0.44 -12.72 -22.23
C ILE A 209 -1.19 -13.89 -22.85
N ASN A 210 -0.46 -14.69 -23.61
CA ASN A 210 -0.88 -16.00 -24.06
C ASN A 210 0.00 -17.10 -23.45
N PHE A 211 -0.57 -18.30 -23.28
CA PHE A 211 0.18 -19.51 -22.95
C PHE A 211 0.04 -20.51 -24.08
N GLY A 212 1.16 -20.89 -24.69
CA GLY A 212 1.21 -21.74 -25.88
C GLY A 212 2.38 -22.72 -25.85
N GLN A 213 2.43 -23.62 -26.84
CA GLN A 213 3.54 -24.57 -26.97
C GLN A 213 4.86 -23.87 -27.32
N THR A 214 4.80 -22.83 -28.16
CA THR A 214 5.97 -22.05 -28.57
C THR A 214 5.91 -20.69 -27.87
N ALA A 215 6.94 -20.40 -27.07
CA ALA A 215 7.11 -19.07 -26.48
C ALA A 215 7.48 -18.04 -27.57
N SER A 216 7.03 -16.81 -27.38
CA SER A 216 7.50 -15.68 -28.17
C SER A 216 9.01 -15.51 -28.00
N THR A 217 9.69 -15.05 -29.04
CA THR A 217 11.11 -14.66 -28.98
C THR A 217 11.28 -13.17 -28.65
N GLU A 218 10.26 -12.36 -28.89
CA GLU A 218 10.25 -10.91 -28.69
C GLU A 218 8.86 -10.42 -28.29
N LEU A 219 8.77 -9.18 -27.76
CA LEU A 219 7.49 -8.52 -27.55
C LEU A 219 6.94 -7.98 -28.87
N THR A 220 5.65 -8.22 -29.10
CA THR A 220 4.90 -7.57 -30.17
C THR A 220 3.98 -6.49 -29.59
N SER A 221 3.44 -5.63 -30.45
CA SER A 221 2.55 -4.55 -30.04
C SER A 221 1.29 -4.53 -30.90
N LEU A 222 0.13 -4.39 -30.27
CA LEU A 222 -1.15 -4.14 -30.93
C LEU A 222 -1.42 -2.63 -30.90
N SER A 223 -1.72 -2.07 -32.07
CA SER A 223 -2.04 -0.64 -32.21
C SER A 223 -3.37 -0.25 -31.59
N LYS A 224 -4.28 -1.23 -31.42
CA LYS A 224 -5.58 -1.04 -30.76
C LYS A 224 -5.58 -1.72 -29.41
N HIS A 225 -6.07 -1.01 -28.40
CA HIS A 225 -6.30 -1.57 -27.07
C HIS A 225 -7.56 -2.44 -27.04
N ASP A 226 -7.66 -3.31 -26.04
CA ASP A 226 -8.92 -4.00 -25.75
C ASP A 226 -9.99 -2.96 -25.37
N ASP A 227 -11.20 -3.11 -25.92
CA ASP A 227 -12.30 -2.15 -25.73
C ASP A 227 -12.67 -1.98 -24.25
N PHE A 228 -12.63 -3.06 -23.47
CA PHE A 228 -12.87 -3.00 -22.03
C PHE A 228 -11.85 -2.08 -21.34
N ILE A 229 -10.58 -2.16 -21.73
CA ILE A 229 -9.52 -1.36 -21.11
C ILE A 229 -9.66 0.12 -21.48
N GLU A 230 -9.83 0.41 -22.77
CA GLU A 230 -9.86 1.77 -23.31
C GLU A 230 -11.15 2.52 -22.98
N ASN A 231 -12.30 1.89 -23.23
CA ASN A 231 -13.60 2.57 -23.21
C ASN A 231 -14.40 2.35 -21.93
N LYS A 232 -13.99 1.42 -21.05
CA LYS A 232 -14.67 1.13 -19.78
C LYS A 232 -13.78 1.40 -18.58
N LEU A 233 -12.69 0.67 -18.45
CA LEU A 233 -11.81 0.71 -17.29
C LEU A 233 -11.13 2.08 -17.13
N LEU A 234 -10.53 2.62 -18.19
CA LEU A 234 -9.85 3.91 -18.11
C LEU A 234 -10.80 5.08 -17.75
N PRO A 235 -11.98 5.24 -18.37
CA PRO A 235 -12.97 6.22 -17.93
C PRO A 235 -13.44 6.00 -16.49
N TYR A 236 -13.65 4.74 -16.08
CA TYR A 236 -14.05 4.43 -14.71
C TYR A 236 -12.96 4.80 -13.70
N PHE A 237 -11.70 4.50 -14.00
CA PHE A 237 -10.52 4.93 -13.24
C PHE A 237 -10.49 6.44 -13.05
N ASN A 238 -10.57 7.18 -14.16
CA ASN A 238 -10.35 8.63 -14.19
C ASN A 238 -11.56 9.47 -13.75
N ASN A 239 -12.77 8.90 -13.73
CA ASN A 239 -13.98 9.68 -13.46
C ASN A 239 -14.82 9.15 -12.30
N LYS A 240 -14.54 7.96 -11.77
CA LYS A 240 -15.37 7.33 -10.72
C LYS A 240 -14.60 6.76 -9.53
N SER A 241 -13.30 6.46 -9.65
CA SER A 241 -12.52 5.86 -8.57
C SER A 241 -11.30 6.66 -8.14
N PHE A 242 -10.18 6.56 -8.85
CA PHE A 242 -8.89 7.11 -8.41
C PHE A 242 -8.80 8.63 -8.57
N ASN A 243 -9.72 9.24 -9.32
CA ASN A 243 -9.94 10.69 -9.32
C ASN A 243 -10.23 11.25 -7.92
N GLN A 244 -10.82 10.42 -7.04
CA GLN A 244 -11.07 10.77 -5.64
C GLN A 244 -9.77 11.01 -4.87
N ALA A 245 -8.65 10.39 -5.30
CA ALA A 245 -7.33 10.52 -4.71
C ALA A 245 -6.38 11.38 -5.55
N TYR A 246 -6.88 12.17 -6.51
CA TYR A 246 -6.04 12.97 -7.42
C TYR A 246 -5.05 12.15 -8.27
N ILE A 247 -5.38 10.89 -8.54
CA ILE A 247 -4.59 10.02 -9.41
C ILE A 247 -5.29 9.91 -10.75
N GLN A 248 -4.57 10.24 -11.81
CA GLN A 248 -4.99 10.11 -13.20
C GLN A 248 -4.22 8.99 -13.90
N ALA A 249 -4.88 8.29 -14.81
CA ALA A 249 -4.23 7.35 -15.72
C ALA A 249 -4.31 7.85 -17.17
N SER A 250 -3.23 7.62 -17.92
CA SER A 250 -3.23 7.62 -19.39
C SER A 250 -2.88 6.21 -19.89
N LEU A 251 -3.34 5.83 -21.08
CA LEU A 251 -2.89 4.57 -21.69
C LEU A 251 -1.53 4.75 -22.37
N ALA A 252 -0.71 3.69 -22.32
CA ALA A 252 0.45 3.57 -23.19
C ALA A 252 0.02 3.55 -24.67
N PRO A 253 0.88 3.94 -25.63
CA PRO A 253 0.47 4.06 -27.05
C PRO A 253 -0.01 2.77 -27.71
N THR A 254 0.38 1.61 -27.18
CA THR A 254 0.07 0.28 -27.73
C THR A 254 -0.10 -0.73 -26.61
N THR A 255 -0.92 -1.75 -26.82
CA THR A 255 -0.94 -2.95 -25.97
C THR A 255 0.27 -3.81 -26.32
N LYS A 256 1.05 -4.25 -25.32
CA LYS A 256 2.12 -5.25 -25.55
C LYS A 256 1.52 -6.65 -25.60
N THR A 257 2.12 -7.54 -26.38
CA THR A 257 1.66 -8.93 -26.49
C THR A 257 2.83 -9.88 -26.44
N VAL A 258 2.66 -10.96 -25.66
CA VAL A 258 3.68 -11.99 -25.45
C VAL A 258 3.02 -13.35 -25.27
N THR A 259 3.67 -14.40 -25.78
CA THR A 259 3.29 -15.80 -25.51
C THR A 259 4.37 -16.44 -24.65
N PHE A 260 3.99 -16.99 -23.50
CA PHE A 260 4.87 -17.79 -22.67
C PHE A 260 4.69 -19.29 -22.95
N SER A 261 5.74 -20.07 -22.69
CA SER A 261 5.69 -21.53 -22.80
C SER A 261 4.75 -22.10 -21.73
N LEU A 262 3.70 -22.79 -22.15
CA LEU A 262 2.77 -23.44 -21.23
C LEU A 262 3.46 -24.51 -20.37
N ASP A 263 4.38 -25.27 -20.96
CA ASP A 263 5.09 -26.38 -20.30
C ASP A 263 5.94 -25.89 -19.11
N GLU A 264 6.49 -24.69 -19.20
CA GLU A 264 7.23 -24.08 -18.09
C GLU A 264 6.33 -23.90 -16.85
N PHE A 265 5.12 -23.38 -17.04
CA PHE A 265 4.20 -23.13 -15.94
C PHE A 265 3.59 -24.43 -15.39
N MET A 266 3.34 -25.41 -16.26
CA MET A 266 2.85 -26.74 -15.87
C MET A 266 3.90 -27.54 -15.08
N SER A 267 5.15 -27.56 -15.54
CA SER A 267 6.25 -28.29 -14.86
C SER A 267 6.58 -27.71 -13.48
N LYS A 268 6.45 -26.38 -13.32
CA LYS A 268 6.56 -25.69 -12.03
C LYS A 268 5.32 -25.84 -11.15
N LYS A 269 4.29 -26.57 -11.61
CA LYS A 269 3.01 -26.78 -10.91
C LYS A 269 2.30 -25.47 -10.55
N LEU A 270 2.52 -24.42 -11.35
CA LEU A 270 1.78 -23.16 -11.19
C LEU A 270 0.37 -23.31 -11.74
N PHE A 271 0.22 -24.07 -12.83
CA PHE A 271 -1.06 -24.28 -13.50
C PHE A 271 -1.58 -25.70 -13.35
N PHE A 272 -2.89 -25.82 -13.51
CA PHE A 272 -3.59 -27.09 -13.68
C PHE A 272 -4.77 -26.94 -14.63
N THR A 273 -5.23 -28.06 -15.17
CA THR A 273 -6.45 -28.11 -15.99
C THR A 273 -7.60 -28.64 -15.14
N ASP A 274 -8.74 -27.97 -15.26
CA ASP A 274 -9.98 -28.33 -14.57
C ASP A 274 -11.17 -28.01 -15.48
N GLU A 275 -12.09 -28.95 -15.67
CA GLU A 275 -13.23 -28.79 -16.60
C GLU A 275 -12.81 -28.32 -18.01
N GLY A 276 -11.67 -28.80 -18.52
CA GLY A 276 -11.14 -28.40 -19.83
C GLY A 276 -10.58 -26.98 -19.92
N LYS A 277 -10.51 -26.25 -18.81
CA LYS A 277 -10.00 -24.87 -18.73
C LYS A 277 -8.69 -24.81 -17.93
N LEU A 278 -7.74 -24.02 -18.42
CA LEU A 278 -6.45 -23.78 -17.75
C LEU A 278 -6.63 -22.79 -16.59
N ARG A 279 -6.09 -23.11 -15.41
CA ARG A 279 -6.18 -22.26 -14.21
C ARG A 279 -4.85 -22.16 -13.48
N LEU A 280 -4.69 -21.04 -12.76
CA LEU A 280 -3.61 -20.82 -11.81
C LEU A 280 -3.96 -21.45 -10.45
N ASP A 281 -3.05 -22.22 -9.87
CA ASP A 281 -3.13 -22.60 -8.46
C ASP A 281 -3.06 -21.35 -7.59
N ARG A 282 -4.13 -21.11 -6.82
CA ARG A 282 -4.26 -19.93 -5.95
C ARG A 282 -3.09 -19.78 -4.97
N SER A 283 -2.52 -20.89 -4.50
CA SER A 283 -1.36 -20.87 -3.57
C SER A 283 -0.07 -20.36 -4.25
N GLN A 284 -0.02 -20.39 -5.58
CA GLN A 284 1.16 -20.07 -6.38
C GLN A 284 1.14 -18.65 -6.97
N LYS A 285 0.19 -17.79 -6.59
CA LYS A 285 0.04 -16.42 -7.13
C LYS A 285 1.33 -15.60 -7.12
N LEU A 286 2.10 -15.67 -6.03
CA LEU A 286 3.36 -14.92 -5.91
C LEU A 286 4.43 -15.47 -6.86
N ALA A 287 4.59 -16.79 -6.92
CA ALA A 287 5.53 -17.45 -7.82
C ALA A 287 5.17 -17.17 -9.29
N TYR A 288 3.88 -17.21 -9.63
CA TYR A 288 3.37 -16.83 -10.94
C TYR A 288 3.66 -15.35 -11.26
N ASN A 289 3.36 -14.41 -10.35
CA ASN A 289 3.64 -12.98 -10.56
C ASN A 289 5.11 -12.73 -10.88
N ASN A 290 6.01 -13.29 -10.05
CA ASN A 290 7.45 -13.10 -10.22
C ASN A 290 7.95 -13.67 -11.55
N LEU A 291 7.44 -14.84 -11.96
CA LEU A 291 7.82 -15.46 -13.23
C LEU A 291 7.33 -14.64 -14.43
N ILE A 292 6.09 -14.16 -14.42
CA ILE A 292 5.53 -13.31 -15.48
C ILE A 292 6.32 -12.02 -15.62
N GLU A 293 6.56 -11.31 -14.50
CA GLU A 293 7.33 -10.06 -14.54
C GLU A 293 8.76 -10.29 -15.04
N SER A 294 9.46 -11.32 -14.53
CA SER A 294 10.83 -11.62 -14.97
C SER A 294 10.91 -11.97 -16.46
N ARG A 295 9.99 -12.81 -16.96
CA ARG A 295 9.94 -13.18 -18.38
C ARG A 295 9.59 -11.97 -19.25
N PHE A 296 8.58 -11.20 -18.86
CA PHE A 296 8.19 -9.99 -19.59
C PHE A 296 9.34 -8.97 -19.65
N ALA A 297 10.07 -8.76 -18.54
CA ALA A 297 11.24 -7.90 -18.49
C ALA A 297 12.32 -8.34 -19.49
N ALA A 298 12.58 -9.65 -19.56
CA ALA A 298 13.57 -10.22 -20.48
C ALA A 298 13.24 -9.91 -21.95
N TYR A 299 11.97 -10.03 -22.35
CA TYR A 299 11.52 -9.70 -23.71
C TYR A 299 11.46 -8.19 -24.00
N ASN A 300 11.26 -7.34 -22.98
CA ASN A 300 11.11 -5.89 -23.17
C ASN A 300 12.44 -5.14 -23.30
N SER A 301 13.58 -5.78 -23.00
CA SER A 301 14.88 -5.11 -22.83
C SER A 301 16.06 -5.79 -23.52
N ASP A 302 15.82 -6.68 -24.50
CA ASP A 302 16.84 -7.57 -25.09
C ASP A 302 17.69 -8.28 -24.03
N ALA A 303 17.11 -8.52 -22.85
CA ALA A 303 17.80 -9.02 -21.66
C ALA A 303 17.68 -10.53 -21.51
N GLN A 304 17.45 -11.25 -22.61
CA GLN A 304 17.32 -12.70 -22.63
C GLN A 304 18.62 -13.37 -22.16
N GLU A 305 19.78 -12.89 -22.63
CA GLU A 305 21.08 -13.36 -22.17
C GLU A 305 21.26 -13.15 -20.66
N LYS A 306 20.87 -11.97 -20.15
CA LYS A 306 20.92 -11.65 -18.72
C LYS A 306 20.00 -12.58 -17.90
N GLN A 307 18.83 -12.93 -18.43
CA GLN A 307 17.90 -13.88 -17.79
C GLN A 307 18.49 -15.29 -17.74
N THR A 308 19.05 -15.77 -18.85
CA THR A 308 19.69 -17.09 -18.93
C THR A 308 20.84 -17.19 -17.94
N ILE A 309 21.71 -16.17 -17.88
CA ILE A 309 22.80 -16.09 -16.90
C ILE A 309 22.25 -16.16 -15.46
N ASN A 310 21.17 -15.44 -15.15
CA ASN A 310 20.57 -15.47 -13.81
C ASN A 310 20.08 -16.87 -13.43
N GLU A 311 19.37 -17.56 -14.32
CA GLU A 311 18.83 -18.90 -14.06
C GLU A 311 19.91 -19.96 -13.91
N GLU A 312 20.97 -19.86 -14.72
CA GLU A 312 22.15 -20.70 -14.57
C GLU A 312 22.85 -20.43 -13.23
N LEU A 313 23.00 -19.17 -12.81
CA LEU A 313 23.52 -18.83 -11.48
C LEU A 313 22.64 -19.40 -10.36
N MET A 314 21.32 -19.34 -10.47
CA MET A 314 20.40 -19.94 -9.48
C MET A 314 20.46 -21.46 -9.45
N THR A 315 20.73 -22.10 -10.59
CA THR A 315 20.98 -23.53 -10.66
C THR A 315 22.26 -23.89 -9.91
N LEU A 316 23.36 -23.18 -10.18
CA LEU A 316 24.65 -23.39 -9.52
C LEU A 316 24.59 -23.06 -8.02
N ALA A 317 23.90 -21.99 -7.63
CA ALA A 317 23.62 -21.64 -6.23
C ALA A 317 22.90 -22.77 -5.50
N TYR A 318 21.85 -23.31 -6.10
CA TYR A 318 21.11 -24.43 -5.52
C TYR A 318 21.96 -25.71 -5.45
N GLU A 319 22.77 -26.01 -6.46
CA GLU A 319 23.71 -27.14 -6.43
C GLU A 319 24.73 -27.02 -5.29
N MET A 320 25.29 -25.82 -5.08
CA MET A 320 26.17 -25.51 -3.95
C MET A 320 25.47 -25.71 -2.62
N ILE A 321 24.25 -25.16 -2.46
CA ILE A 321 23.45 -25.32 -1.24
C ILE A 321 23.21 -26.80 -0.93
N GLN A 322 22.78 -27.60 -1.92
CA GLN A 322 22.53 -29.02 -1.71
C GLN A 322 23.83 -29.76 -1.34
N GLY A 323 24.92 -29.52 -2.08
CA GLY A 323 26.20 -30.16 -1.78
C GLY A 323 26.78 -29.79 -0.41
N PHE A 324 26.54 -28.56 0.03
CA PHE A 324 26.95 -28.09 1.36
C PHE A 324 26.10 -28.73 2.46
N LYS A 325 24.77 -28.73 2.27
CA LYS A 325 23.80 -29.30 3.21
C LYS A 325 24.05 -30.78 3.50
N ASP A 326 24.47 -31.54 2.50
CA ASP A 326 24.83 -32.96 2.62
C ASP A 326 25.91 -33.20 3.70
N LYS A 327 26.76 -32.21 3.97
CA LYS A 327 27.90 -32.30 4.91
C LYS A 327 27.79 -31.40 6.15
N PHE A 328 26.83 -30.48 6.19
CA PHE A 328 26.68 -29.48 7.25
C PHE A 328 25.25 -29.47 7.83
N ASN A 329 25.06 -30.16 8.97
CA ASN A 329 23.77 -30.27 9.65
C ASN A 329 23.77 -29.58 11.03
N PHE A 330 23.87 -28.25 11.04
CA PHE A 330 23.89 -27.46 12.27
C PHE A 330 22.49 -27.29 12.89
N GLY A 331 21.45 -27.17 12.07
CA GLY A 331 20.08 -26.93 12.53
C GLY A 331 19.80 -25.46 12.86
N LYS A 332 18.56 -25.17 13.29
CA LYS A 332 18.04 -23.81 13.49
C LYS A 332 18.40 -23.17 14.83
N THR A 333 18.66 -23.99 15.85
CA THR A 333 18.80 -23.52 17.23
C THR A 333 20.27 -23.28 17.56
N SER A 334 20.57 -22.09 18.09
CA SER A 334 21.88 -21.74 18.68
C SER A 334 22.31 -22.79 19.70
N ASP A 335 23.53 -23.30 19.51
CA ASP A 335 24.16 -24.30 20.36
C ASP A 335 25.69 -24.11 20.28
N LEU A 336 26.24 -23.32 21.22
CA LEU A 336 27.67 -23.02 21.28
C LEU A 336 28.54 -24.28 21.42
N LYS A 337 28.03 -25.36 22.05
CA LYS A 337 28.77 -26.63 22.16
C LYS A 337 28.84 -27.32 20.81
N LYS A 338 27.72 -27.33 20.08
CA LYS A 338 27.68 -27.84 18.71
C LYS A 338 28.54 -26.99 17.77
N ALA A 339 28.58 -25.67 17.97
CA ALA A 339 29.42 -24.76 17.18
C ALA A 339 30.91 -25.04 17.40
N ALA A 340 31.32 -25.21 18.66
CA ALA A 340 32.67 -25.63 19.03
C ALA A 340 33.04 -26.95 18.34
N LYS A 341 32.17 -27.97 18.45
CA LYS A 341 32.37 -29.27 17.81
C LYS A 341 32.47 -29.17 16.28
N PHE A 342 31.58 -28.42 15.64
CA PHE A 342 31.57 -28.24 14.18
C PHE A 342 32.83 -27.53 13.69
N TYR A 343 33.35 -26.59 14.48
CA TYR A 343 34.59 -25.90 14.23
C TYR A 343 35.80 -26.83 14.38
N GLU A 344 35.89 -27.57 15.48
CA GLU A 344 36.97 -28.56 15.73
C GLU A 344 37.02 -29.65 14.66
N GLU A 345 35.85 -30.13 14.22
CA GLU A 345 35.71 -31.12 13.13
C GLU A 345 35.82 -30.51 11.72
N LYS A 346 36.04 -29.19 11.61
CA LYS A 346 36.15 -28.44 10.35
C LYS A 346 35.00 -28.71 9.37
N ARG A 347 33.77 -28.90 9.87
CA ARG A 347 32.62 -29.34 9.05
C ARG A 347 32.27 -28.37 7.93
N ALA A 348 32.23 -27.07 8.23
CA ALA A 348 31.93 -26.04 7.22
C ALA A 348 33.00 -26.02 6.12
N THR A 349 34.28 -26.07 6.49
CA THR A 349 35.41 -26.16 5.56
C THR A 349 35.33 -27.42 4.69
N ASN A 350 35.02 -28.58 5.29
CA ASN A 350 34.90 -29.85 4.56
C ASN A 350 33.68 -29.89 3.62
N ALA A 351 32.60 -29.19 3.99
CA ALA A 351 31.43 -29.00 3.15
C ALA A 351 31.74 -28.10 1.94
N TRP A 352 32.39 -26.97 2.18
CA TRP A 352 32.86 -26.03 1.16
C TRP A 352 33.83 -26.68 0.17
N LYS A 353 34.82 -27.43 0.68
CA LYS A 353 35.83 -28.13 -0.14
C LYS A 353 35.31 -29.38 -0.84
N SER A 354 34.02 -29.70 -0.73
CA SER A 354 33.47 -30.86 -1.41
C SER A 354 33.46 -30.67 -2.93
N ASP A 355 33.73 -31.74 -3.69
CA ASP A 355 33.75 -31.70 -5.16
C ASP A 355 32.48 -31.07 -5.77
N LYS A 356 31.31 -31.38 -5.20
CA LYS A 356 30.02 -30.86 -5.67
C LYS A 356 29.93 -29.34 -5.49
N VAL A 357 30.31 -28.83 -4.32
CA VAL A 357 30.29 -27.38 -4.03
C VAL A 357 31.36 -26.67 -4.84
N ASN A 358 32.60 -27.17 -4.84
CA ASN A 358 33.73 -26.52 -5.51
C ASN A 358 33.53 -26.44 -7.03
N LYS A 359 33.10 -27.54 -7.68
CA LYS A 359 32.80 -27.53 -9.12
C LYS A 359 31.69 -26.53 -9.49
N ALA A 360 30.63 -26.44 -8.67
CA ALA A 360 29.55 -25.49 -8.88
C ALA A 360 30.01 -24.05 -8.64
N TYR A 361 30.83 -23.81 -7.62
CA TYR A 361 31.39 -22.49 -7.31
C TYR A 361 32.32 -21.97 -8.43
N LEU A 362 33.22 -22.80 -8.97
CA LEU A 362 34.10 -22.38 -10.07
C LEU A 362 33.29 -21.94 -11.30
N LYS A 363 32.24 -22.70 -11.64
CA LYS A 363 31.30 -22.31 -12.72
C LYS A 363 30.55 -21.03 -12.38
N TYR A 364 30.08 -20.91 -11.14
CA TYR A 364 29.36 -19.74 -10.65
C TYR A 364 30.22 -18.49 -10.77
N LYS A 365 31.48 -18.54 -10.33
CA LYS A 365 32.44 -17.44 -10.38
C LYS A 365 32.67 -16.96 -11.81
N GLU A 366 32.86 -17.87 -12.76
CA GLU A 366 33.05 -17.51 -14.16
C GLU A 366 31.79 -16.91 -14.79
N LEU A 367 30.62 -17.48 -14.48
CA LEU A 367 29.35 -16.98 -14.99
C LEU A 367 28.97 -15.62 -14.37
N LYS A 368 29.27 -15.41 -13.08
CA LYS A 368 28.99 -14.19 -12.34
C LYS A 368 29.67 -12.96 -12.95
N LYS A 369 30.85 -13.11 -13.57
CA LYS A 369 31.52 -12.02 -14.31
C LYS A 369 30.65 -11.45 -15.44
N LYS A 370 29.71 -12.23 -15.97
CA LYS A 370 28.78 -11.83 -17.03
C LYS A 370 27.45 -11.30 -16.51
N TYR A 371 27.18 -11.43 -15.20
CA TYR A 371 25.90 -11.06 -14.59
C TYR A 371 25.76 -9.55 -14.42
N LYS A 372 24.68 -8.99 -14.99
CA LYS A 372 24.38 -7.55 -14.97
C LYS A 372 23.17 -7.20 -14.09
N GLY A 373 22.94 -7.97 -13.02
CA GLY A 373 21.79 -7.80 -12.11
C GLY A 373 20.57 -8.63 -12.51
N ASP A 374 19.49 -8.53 -11.72
CA ASP A 374 18.22 -9.18 -12.03
C ASP A 374 17.44 -8.40 -13.09
N ASN A 375 16.58 -9.11 -13.82
CA ASN A 375 15.62 -8.50 -14.74
C ASN A 375 14.37 -8.11 -13.97
N SER A 376 14.06 -6.82 -13.97
CA SER A 376 12.82 -6.27 -13.47
C SER A 376 12.13 -5.49 -14.58
N ILE A 377 10.80 -5.50 -14.56
CA ILE A 377 10.02 -4.66 -15.47
C ILE A 377 10.17 -3.21 -15.03
N ASP A 378 10.30 -2.29 -15.99
CA ASP A 378 10.35 -0.87 -15.68
C ASP A 378 8.96 -0.38 -15.26
N LYS A 379 8.78 -0.11 -13.97
CA LYS A 379 7.54 0.41 -13.39
C LYS A 379 7.55 1.93 -13.19
N ASN A 380 8.57 2.62 -13.69
CA ASN A 380 8.72 4.07 -13.51
C ASN A 380 7.56 4.83 -14.17
N ASN A 381 6.63 5.32 -13.35
CA ASN A 381 5.38 5.98 -13.73
C ASN A 381 4.45 5.10 -14.58
N ILE A 382 4.61 3.77 -14.48
CA ILE A 382 3.86 2.78 -15.25
C ILE A 382 3.22 1.79 -14.29
N THR A 383 1.94 1.52 -14.50
CA THR A 383 1.20 0.44 -13.86
C THR A 383 0.81 -0.58 -14.92
N TYR A 384 1.21 -1.85 -14.73
CA TYR A 384 0.97 -2.89 -15.72
C TYR A 384 -0.35 -3.62 -15.46
N LEU A 385 -1.14 -3.78 -16.52
CA LEU A 385 -2.31 -4.65 -16.54
C LEU A 385 -2.01 -5.86 -17.40
N PHE A 386 -1.59 -6.95 -16.77
CA PHE A 386 -1.42 -8.24 -17.42
C PHE A 386 -2.78 -8.90 -17.56
N TYR A 387 -3.19 -9.22 -18.78
CA TYR A 387 -4.47 -9.89 -19.01
C TYR A 387 -4.33 -11.06 -19.97
N SER A 388 -5.15 -12.09 -19.77
CA SER A 388 -5.09 -13.33 -20.54
C SER A 388 -6.47 -13.82 -20.94
N ASN A 389 -6.59 -14.30 -22.18
CA ASN A 389 -7.80 -14.93 -22.72
C ASN A 389 -7.77 -16.47 -22.61
N ASN A 390 -6.61 -17.07 -22.29
CA ASN A 390 -6.43 -18.53 -22.21
C ASN A 390 -6.20 -19.05 -20.79
N LEU A 391 -6.00 -18.16 -19.81
CA LEU A 391 -6.00 -18.50 -18.38
C LEU A 391 -7.33 -18.06 -17.76
N GLU A 392 -8.12 -19.04 -17.30
CA GLU A 392 -9.52 -18.79 -16.90
C GLU A 392 -9.64 -17.99 -15.60
N SER A 393 -8.94 -18.43 -14.56
CA SER A 393 -9.01 -17.89 -13.21
C SER A 393 -7.85 -18.43 -12.35
N ALA A 394 -7.72 -17.90 -11.13
CA ALA A 394 -6.99 -18.58 -10.07
C ALA A 394 -7.95 -19.29 -9.11
N ARG A 395 -7.66 -20.54 -8.77
CA ARG A 395 -8.55 -21.44 -8.02
C ARG A 395 -7.71 -22.46 -7.25
N THR A 396 -8.16 -22.89 -6.07
CA THR A 396 -7.58 -24.06 -5.41
C THR A 396 -8.25 -25.32 -5.96
N LYS A 397 -7.48 -26.36 -6.29
CA LYS A 397 -8.02 -27.58 -6.88
C LYS A 397 -9.12 -28.18 -6.00
N GLY A 398 -10.34 -28.29 -6.54
CA GLY A 398 -11.51 -28.84 -5.85
C GLY A 398 -12.45 -27.82 -5.18
N GLU A 399 -12.03 -26.57 -4.96
CA GLU A 399 -12.89 -25.49 -4.41
C GLU A 399 -13.74 -24.86 -5.51
N LYS A 400 -14.92 -24.28 -5.26
CA LYS A 400 -15.71 -23.62 -6.35
C LYS A 400 -15.31 -22.17 -6.62
N ASP A 401 -14.59 -21.56 -5.69
CA ASP A 401 -14.24 -20.14 -5.74
C ASP A 401 -13.23 -19.82 -6.83
N ASN A 402 -13.59 -18.83 -7.65
CA ASN A 402 -12.76 -18.33 -8.73
C ASN A 402 -12.30 -16.91 -8.41
N VAL A 403 -10.98 -16.74 -8.30
CA VAL A 403 -10.35 -15.43 -8.32
C VAL A 403 -10.26 -14.99 -9.79
N ARG A 404 -10.95 -13.89 -10.12
CA ARG A 404 -11.06 -13.36 -11.49
C ARG A 404 -9.97 -12.35 -11.85
N ALA A 405 -9.37 -11.70 -10.85
CA ALA A 405 -8.21 -10.85 -10.99
C ALA A 405 -7.43 -10.86 -9.66
N PHE A 406 -6.16 -10.48 -9.66
CA PHE A 406 -5.42 -10.25 -8.42
C PHE A 406 -4.27 -9.24 -8.60
N SER A 407 -3.89 -8.58 -7.52
CA SER A 407 -2.66 -7.81 -7.38
C SER A 407 -1.94 -8.17 -6.09
N ALA A 408 -0.60 -8.18 -6.14
CA ALA A 408 0.19 -8.13 -4.91
C ALA A 408 0.20 -6.71 -4.35
N THR A 409 0.07 -6.56 -3.03
CA THR A 409 -0.07 -5.23 -2.40
C THR A 409 1.20 -4.40 -2.59
N GLY A 410 1.08 -3.26 -3.28
CA GLY A 410 2.19 -2.32 -3.52
C GLY A 410 3.10 -2.69 -4.69
N PHE A 411 2.70 -3.62 -5.57
CA PHE A 411 3.55 -4.10 -6.67
C PHE A 411 3.37 -3.36 -7.99
N GLY A 412 2.38 -2.47 -8.12
CA GLY A 412 2.16 -1.72 -9.36
C GLY A 412 1.76 -2.59 -10.57
N THR A 413 1.30 -3.82 -10.32
CA THR A 413 0.92 -4.80 -11.34
C THR A 413 -0.40 -5.47 -10.97
N VAL A 414 -1.27 -5.66 -11.97
CA VAL A 414 -2.54 -6.37 -11.81
C VAL A 414 -2.63 -7.46 -12.86
N HIS A 415 -3.12 -8.63 -12.46
CA HIS A 415 -3.38 -9.77 -13.34
C HIS A 415 -4.89 -9.97 -13.50
N ILE A 416 -5.35 -10.00 -14.74
CA ILE A 416 -6.75 -10.12 -15.14
C ILE A 416 -6.93 -11.43 -15.92
N PHE A 417 -7.82 -12.30 -15.44
CA PHE A 417 -8.07 -13.58 -16.10
C PHE A 417 -9.26 -13.52 -17.06
N ASN A 418 -9.37 -14.52 -17.93
CA ASN A 418 -10.42 -14.59 -18.95
C ASN A 418 -11.83 -14.50 -18.34
N HIS A 419 -12.05 -15.11 -17.16
CA HIS A 419 -13.35 -15.05 -16.49
C HIS A 419 -13.80 -13.61 -16.16
N ALA A 420 -12.88 -12.69 -15.82
CA ALA A 420 -13.23 -11.28 -15.62
C ALA A 420 -13.71 -10.62 -16.92
N LEU A 421 -13.01 -10.88 -18.03
CA LEU A 421 -13.30 -10.31 -19.35
C LEU A 421 -14.62 -10.86 -19.92
N GLU A 422 -14.88 -12.16 -19.76
CA GLU A 422 -16.12 -12.81 -20.20
C GLU A 422 -17.32 -12.43 -19.32
N ALA A 423 -17.12 -12.22 -18.01
CA ALA A 423 -18.17 -11.68 -17.14
C ALA A 423 -18.64 -10.29 -17.63
N ASN A 424 -17.71 -9.43 -18.04
CA ASN A 424 -18.03 -8.12 -18.61
C ASN A 424 -18.90 -8.27 -19.88
N LYS A 425 -18.48 -9.10 -20.84
CA LYS A 425 -19.24 -9.33 -22.08
C LYS A 425 -20.65 -9.87 -21.82
N ARG A 426 -20.80 -10.79 -20.86
CA ARG A 426 -22.11 -11.33 -20.45
C ARG A 426 -22.99 -10.26 -19.81
N ALA A 427 -22.43 -9.45 -18.91
CA ALA A 427 -23.15 -8.38 -18.24
C ALA A 427 -23.73 -7.38 -19.26
N GLU A 428 -22.98 -7.04 -20.30
CA GLU A 428 -23.44 -6.18 -21.39
C GLU A 428 -24.59 -6.81 -22.19
N LYS A 429 -24.46 -8.09 -22.54
CA LYS A 429 -25.50 -8.84 -23.27
C LYS A 429 -26.79 -8.96 -22.45
N GLU A 430 -26.67 -9.19 -21.15
CA GLU A 430 -27.78 -9.45 -20.24
C GLU A 430 -28.32 -8.19 -19.54
N LYS A 431 -27.69 -7.02 -19.75
CA LYS A 431 -27.95 -5.76 -19.04
C LYS A 431 -27.95 -5.91 -17.51
N LYS A 432 -27.12 -6.80 -16.97
CA LYS A 432 -27.00 -7.04 -15.53
C LYS A 432 -25.93 -6.14 -14.93
N GLN A 433 -26.27 -5.43 -13.86
CA GLN A 433 -25.40 -4.45 -13.22
C GLN A 433 -24.42 -5.06 -12.20
N ASP A 434 -24.58 -6.35 -11.86
CA ASP A 434 -23.95 -7.02 -10.71
C ASP A 434 -22.54 -7.61 -10.97
N ASP A 435 -22.10 -7.64 -12.23
CA ASP A 435 -20.76 -8.10 -12.63
C ASP A 435 -19.93 -6.90 -13.15
N ARG A 436 -19.70 -5.90 -12.29
CA ARG A 436 -18.84 -4.75 -12.64
C ARG A 436 -17.37 -5.13 -12.62
N THR A 437 -16.90 -5.72 -13.73
CA THR A 437 -15.49 -6.06 -13.91
C THR A 437 -14.60 -4.83 -13.70
N GLU A 438 -15.01 -3.62 -14.09
CA GLU A 438 -14.25 -2.40 -13.84
C GLU A 438 -13.97 -2.19 -12.35
N ALA A 439 -14.99 -2.34 -11.50
CA ALA A 439 -14.85 -2.15 -10.07
C ALA A 439 -13.92 -3.20 -9.43
N LEU A 440 -14.00 -4.45 -9.89
CA LEU A 440 -13.04 -5.50 -9.51
C LEU A 440 -11.60 -5.10 -9.90
N ILE A 441 -11.38 -4.59 -11.11
CA ILE A 441 -10.01 -4.20 -11.51
C ILE A 441 -9.54 -2.95 -10.75
N ILE A 442 -10.43 -2.00 -10.44
CA ILE A 442 -10.12 -0.87 -9.55
C ILE A 442 -9.74 -1.35 -8.15
N HIS A 443 -10.43 -2.35 -7.60
CA HIS A 443 -10.09 -2.96 -6.32
C HIS A 443 -8.65 -3.51 -6.35
N GLU A 444 -8.30 -4.28 -7.37
CA GLU A 444 -6.95 -4.82 -7.53
C GLU A 444 -5.90 -3.72 -7.78
N LEU A 445 -6.24 -2.66 -8.50
CA LEU A 445 -5.38 -1.48 -8.62
C LEU A 445 -5.19 -0.77 -7.26
N GLY A 446 -6.20 -0.80 -6.39
CA GLY A 446 -6.09 -0.31 -5.01
C GLY A 446 -5.04 -1.09 -4.24
N HIS A 447 -5.03 -2.42 -4.37
CA HIS A 447 -3.95 -3.27 -3.87
C HIS A 447 -2.60 -2.94 -4.52
N ALA A 448 -2.55 -2.75 -5.85
CA ALA A 448 -1.31 -2.39 -6.55
C ALA A 448 -0.70 -1.08 -6.01
N PHE A 449 -1.54 -0.14 -5.54
CA PHE A 449 -1.16 1.09 -4.85
C PHE A 449 -1.08 0.97 -3.31
N GLY A 450 -1.05 -0.23 -2.76
CA GLY A 450 -0.71 -0.47 -1.35
C GLY A 450 -1.89 -0.52 -0.38
N LEU A 451 -3.13 -0.51 -0.85
CA LEU A 451 -4.28 -0.71 0.02
C LEU A 451 -4.46 -2.18 0.40
N ASN A 452 -4.97 -2.41 1.60
CA ASN A 452 -5.44 -3.72 2.05
C ASN A 452 -6.98 -3.64 2.16
N HIS A 453 -7.64 -4.79 2.29
CA HIS A 453 -9.08 -4.83 2.61
C HIS A 453 -9.37 -4.09 3.92
N THR A 454 -10.56 -3.48 4.05
CA THR A 454 -10.87 -2.65 5.23
C THR A 454 -11.20 -3.46 6.48
N MET A 455 -11.50 -4.75 6.32
CA MET A 455 -11.87 -5.68 7.40
C MET A 455 -10.64 -6.31 8.07
N ASP A 456 -9.48 -6.18 7.44
CA ASP A 456 -8.24 -6.75 7.92
C ASP A 456 -7.60 -5.86 9.00
N ASP A 457 -7.50 -6.35 10.23
CA ASP A 457 -6.75 -5.66 11.28
C ASP A 457 -5.23 -5.87 11.09
N VAL A 458 -4.70 -5.23 10.04
CA VAL A 458 -3.29 -5.28 9.68
C VAL A 458 -2.41 -4.76 10.82
N ALA A 459 -2.90 -3.77 11.56
CA ALA A 459 -2.21 -3.20 12.71
C ALA A 459 -2.04 -4.24 13.82
N LYS A 460 -3.10 -5.00 14.14
CA LYS A 460 -3.05 -6.10 15.11
C LYS A 460 -2.09 -7.19 14.67
N ARG A 461 -2.21 -7.70 13.45
CA ARG A 461 -1.30 -8.73 12.93
C ARG A 461 0.16 -8.26 12.93
N SER A 462 0.39 -6.98 12.59
CA SER A 462 1.72 -6.40 12.65
C SER A 462 2.24 -6.28 14.08
N ALA A 463 1.40 -5.87 15.04
CA ALA A 463 1.77 -5.78 16.45
C ALA A 463 2.08 -7.15 17.06
N GLU A 464 1.30 -8.18 16.72
CA GLU A 464 1.55 -9.58 17.11
C GLU A 464 2.87 -10.11 16.54
N ARG A 465 3.14 -9.86 15.25
CA ARG A 465 4.44 -10.23 14.64
C ARG A 465 5.60 -9.53 15.31
N ILE A 466 5.48 -8.23 15.59
CA ILE A 466 6.51 -7.45 16.29
C ILE A 466 6.71 -7.99 17.72
N GLN A 467 5.64 -8.39 18.41
CA GLN A 467 5.75 -9.04 19.73
C GLN A 467 6.52 -10.36 19.62
N GLY A 468 6.22 -11.20 18.64
CA GLY A 468 6.98 -12.44 18.40
C GLY A 468 8.47 -12.19 18.14
N GLU A 469 8.82 -11.11 17.43
CA GLU A 469 10.23 -10.69 17.25
C GLU A 469 10.88 -10.24 18.56
N ILE A 470 10.14 -9.52 19.43
CA ILE A 470 10.61 -9.13 20.76
C ILE A 470 10.85 -10.38 21.62
N ASP A 471 9.87 -11.27 21.71
CA ASP A 471 9.94 -12.50 22.51
C ASP A 471 11.12 -13.39 22.08
N ALA A 472 11.35 -13.50 20.77
CA ALA A 472 12.49 -14.24 20.22
C ALA A 472 13.83 -13.62 20.66
N LYS A 473 13.97 -12.29 20.62
CA LYS A 473 15.18 -11.58 21.05
C LYS A 473 15.38 -11.65 22.56
N GLU A 474 14.31 -11.58 23.35
CA GLU A 474 14.39 -11.77 24.80
C GLU A 474 14.86 -13.18 25.15
N LYS A 475 14.37 -14.19 24.44
CA LYS A 475 14.84 -15.57 24.57
C LYS A 475 16.32 -15.72 24.19
N GLU A 476 16.78 -15.07 23.11
CA GLU A 476 18.20 -15.01 22.76
C GLU A 476 19.04 -14.42 23.91
N ILE A 477 18.61 -13.29 24.50
CA ILE A 477 19.29 -12.66 25.64
C ILE A 477 19.38 -13.64 26.82
N GLN A 478 18.30 -14.34 27.17
CA GLN A 478 18.31 -15.32 28.27
C GLN A 478 19.26 -16.49 27.99
N ASN A 479 19.31 -16.97 26.75
CA ASN A 479 20.28 -17.99 26.34
C ASN A 479 21.71 -17.49 26.55
N PHE A 480 22.05 -16.29 26.08
CA PHE A 480 23.38 -15.70 26.26
C PHE A 480 23.74 -15.49 27.73
N LEU A 481 22.80 -15.03 28.56
CA LEU A 481 23.01 -14.89 30.00
C LEU A 481 23.29 -16.26 30.66
N SER A 482 22.53 -17.29 30.30
CA SER A 482 22.74 -18.65 30.83
C SER A 482 24.08 -19.27 30.42
N LEU A 483 24.54 -18.97 29.19
CA LEU A 483 25.82 -19.46 28.66
C LEU A 483 26.99 -18.72 29.32
N LYS A 484 26.87 -17.40 29.47
CA LYS A 484 27.82 -16.57 30.22
C LYS A 484 28.03 -17.08 31.66
N GLN A 485 26.97 -17.56 32.31
CA GLN A 485 27.05 -18.15 33.66
C GLN A 485 27.73 -19.53 33.69
N LYS A 486 27.65 -20.31 32.61
CA LYS A 486 28.13 -21.70 32.58
C LYS A 486 29.61 -21.83 32.21
N SER A 487 30.12 -21.03 31.27
CA SER A 487 31.56 -21.03 30.94
C SER A 487 31.89 -19.88 29.97
N SER A 488 32.91 -19.09 30.30
CA SER A 488 33.47 -18.08 29.38
C SER A 488 34.25 -18.69 28.21
N GLU A 489 34.57 -19.99 28.26
CA GLU A 489 35.37 -20.65 27.21
C GLU A 489 34.65 -20.71 25.85
N TYR A 490 33.30 -20.66 25.86
CA TYR A 490 32.48 -20.68 24.65
C TYR A 490 32.28 -19.30 24.05
N GLU A 491 32.73 -18.22 24.72
CA GLU A 491 32.59 -16.85 24.22
C GLU A 491 33.27 -16.68 22.85
N LYS A 492 34.40 -17.39 22.63
CA LYS A 492 35.10 -17.43 21.34
C LYS A 492 34.30 -18.09 20.20
N TYR A 493 33.29 -18.90 20.51
CA TYR A 493 32.46 -19.61 19.52
C TYR A 493 31.14 -18.91 19.21
N ILE A 494 30.80 -17.81 19.89
CA ILE A 494 29.53 -17.09 19.67
C ILE A 494 29.37 -16.66 18.21
N ARG A 495 30.45 -16.14 17.61
CA ARG A 495 30.46 -15.73 16.20
C ARG A 495 30.17 -16.90 15.26
N LEU A 496 30.77 -18.05 15.52
CA LEU A 496 30.61 -19.25 14.69
C LEU A 496 29.20 -19.83 14.79
N ASP A 497 28.64 -19.87 15.99
CA ASP A 497 27.26 -20.29 16.21
C ASP A 497 26.24 -19.43 15.44
N TRP A 498 26.45 -18.12 15.40
CA TRP A 498 25.62 -17.21 14.61
C TRP A 498 25.72 -17.45 13.12
N ILE A 499 26.94 -17.62 12.61
CA ILE A 499 27.16 -17.94 11.19
C ILE A 499 26.48 -19.27 10.84
N TYR A 500 26.69 -20.30 11.66
CA TYR A 500 26.14 -21.63 11.43
C TYR A 500 24.62 -21.69 11.53
N SER A 501 24.03 -20.95 12.47
CA SER A 501 22.58 -20.78 12.58
C SER A 501 22.01 -19.97 11.41
N GLY A 502 22.70 -18.89 10.99
CA GLY A 502 22.29 -18.05 9.87
C GLY A 502 22.31 -18.79 8.53
N LEU A 503 23.27 -19.71 8.34
CA LEU A 503 23.32 -20.59 7.17
C LEU A 503 22.10 -21.51 7.06
N TYR A 504 21.43 -21.86 8.17
CA TYR A 504 20.30 -22.79 8.13
C TYR A 504 19.16 -22.29 7.24
N ASP A 505 18.83 -20.99 7.32
CA ASP A 505 17.70 -20.42 6.60
C ASP A 505 17.89 -20.58 5.08
N ILE A 506 19.08 -20.26 4.56
CA ILE A 506 19.36 -20.41 3.14
C ILE A 506 19.48 -21.88 2.70
N LEU A 507 20.01 -22.76 3.56
CA LEU A 507 20.09 -24.20 3.28
C LEU A 507 18.71 -24.90 3.26
N SER A 508 17.67 -24.23 3.75
CA SER A 508 16.30 -24.72 3.75
C SER A 508 15.47 -24.30 2.54
N LYS A 509 15.94 -23.32 1.76
CA LYS A 509 15.21 -22.73 0.62
C LYS A 509 15.07 -23.68 -0.57
N LYS A 510 13.97 -23.53 -1.30
CA LYS A 510 13.80 -24.12 -2.64
C LYS A 510 14.52 -23.28 -3.70
N LYS A 511 14.80 -23.86 -4.87
CA LYS A 511 15.47 -23.15 -5.97
C LYS A 511 14.73 -21.89 -6.39
N GLU A 512 13.40 -21.95 -6.41
CA GLU A 512 12.50 -20.87 -6.82
C GLU A 512 12.46 -19.70 -5.82
N GLU A 513 13.00 -19.90 -4.61
CA GLU A 513 13.02 -18.92 -3.51
C GLU A 513 14.40 -18.22 -3.38
N LEU A 514 15.34 -18.55 -4.28
CA LEU A 514 16.68 -17.99 -4.33
C LEU A 514 16.76 -16.80 -5.29
N SER A 515 17.66 -15.88 -4.96
CA SER A 515 18.14 -14.82 -5.86
C SER A 515 19.67 -14.75 -5.74
N VAL A 516 20.34 -14.19 -6.74
CA VAL A 516 21.80 -13.97 -6.70
C VAL A 516 22.20 -13.19 -5.45
N GLU A 517 21.47 -12.11 -5.18
CA GLU A 517 21.69 -11.28 -4.00
C GLU A 517 21.51 -12.08 -2.71
N SER A 518 20.37 -12.74 -2.51
CA SER A 518 20.10 -13.49 -1.28
C SER A 518 21.07 -14.67 -1.08
N PHE A 519 21.52 -15.30 -2.18
CA PHE A 519 22.53 -16.34 -2.13
C PHE A 519 23.90 -15.79 -1.73
N GLU A 520 24.33 -14.70 -2.35
CA GLU A 520 25.62 -14.07 -2.03
C GLU A 520 25.65 -13.56 -0.60
N SER A 521 24.60 -12.83 -0.18
CA SER A 521 24.51 -12.19 1.13
C SER A 521 24.29 -13.16 2.29
N SER A 522 23.75 -14.35 2.05
CA SER A 522 23.39 -15.29 3.12
C SER A 522 24.16 -16.61 3.08
N PHE A 523 24.90 -16.90 2.01
CA PHE A 523 25.72 -18.10 1.90
C PHE A 523 27.18 -17.78 1.55
N LEU A 524 27.44 -17.17 0.38
CA LEU A 524 28.82 -17.01 -0.11
C LEU A 524 29.67 -16.05 0.73
N VAL A 525 29.04 -15.05 1.37
CA VAL A 525 29.69 -14.11 2.28
C VAL A 525 30.54 -14.76 3.37
N TYR A 526 30.21 -15.98 3.77
CA TYR A 526 30.92 -16.69 4.83
C TYR A 526 32.15 -17.47 4.35
N PHE A 527 32.37 -17.56 3.04
CA PHE A 527 33.43 -18.41 2.46
C PHE A 527 34.41 -17.67 1.55
N ILE A 528 34.05 -16.51 1.03
CA ILE A 528 34.84 -15.82 0.00
C ILE A 528 35.23 -14.40 0.45
N LYS A 529 36.53 -14.10 0.32
CA LYS A 529 37.16 -12.82 0.68
C LYS A 529 36.75 -11.65 -0.24
N ASP A 530 36.57 -11.91 -1.53
CA ASP A 530 36.39 -10.89 -2.58
C ASP A 530 34.93 -10.44 -2.83
N ILE A 531 34.06 -10.47 -1.81
CA ILE A 531 32.71 -9.85 -1.92
C ILE A 531 32.77 -8.35 -1.55
N GLU A 532 33.97 -7.75 -1.51
CA GLU A 532 34.18 -6.33 -1.20
C GLU A 532 33.60 -5.39 -2.27
N ASP A 533 33.37 -5.85 -3.51
CA ASP A 533 32.95 -4.96 -4.60
C ASP A 533 31.45 -4.58 -4.63
N LYS A 534 30.62 -5.01 -3.67
CA LYS A 534 29.24 -4.50 -3.53
C LYS A 534 28.80 -4.34 -2.07
N CYS A 535 29.46 -3.43 -1.37
CA CYS A 535 29.12 -2.97 -0.01
C CYS A 535 27.77 -2.23 0.17
N TRP A 536 26.86 -2.23 -0.81
CA TRP A 536 25.59 -1.50 -0.68
C TRP A 536 24.61 -2.15 0.32
N TYR A 537 24.66 -3.48 0.48
CA TYR A 537 23.73 -4.23 1.32
C TYR A 537 24.09 -4.21 2.81
N TYR A 538 25.38 -4.08 3.14
CA TYR A 538 25.89 -3.98 4.52
C TYR A 538 25.42 -2.70 5.23
N GLU A 539 25.18 -1.62 4.47
CA GLU A 539 24.65 -0.38 5.03
C GLU A 539 23.15 -0.44 5.37
N HIS A 540 22.40 -1.35 4.72
CA HIS A 540 20.92 -1.34 4.71
C HIS A 540 20.26 -2.49 5.46
N MET A 541 20.98 -3.58 5.77
CA MET A 541 20.49 -4.55 6.74
C MET A 541 20.63 -4.00 8.17
N LYS A 542 19.64 -4.32 9.01
CA LYS A 542 19.63 -4.10 10.48
C LYS A 542 20.71 -4.92 11.22
N VAL A 543 21.90 -5.04 10.64
CA VAL A 543 23.04 -5.76 11.17
C VAL A 543 24.31 -4.89 11.10
N LYS A 544 24.12 -3.56 11.05
CA LYS A 544 25.19 -2.56 10.98
C LYS A 544 26.17 -2.62 12.16
N ASN A 545 25.77 -3.16 13.32
CA ASN A 545 26.60 -3.18 14.53
C ASN A 545 27.32 -4.51 14.80
N ILE A 546 27.09 -5.56 14.01
CA ILE A 546 27.67 -6.89 14.27
C ILE A 546 28.69 -7.30 13.18
N PHE A 547 28.47 -6.89 11.94
CA PHE A 547 29.21 -7.41 10.79
C PHE A 547 30.42 -6.61 10.35
N ASN A 548 30.63 -5.39 10.85
CA ASN A 548 31.88 -4.69 10.58
C ASN A 548 33.07 -5.60 10.94
N SER A 549 32.95 -6.46 11.97
CA SER A 549 33.98 -7.39 12.46
C SER A 549 34.18 -8.76 11.82
N VAL A 550 33.51 -9.13 10.72
CA VAL A 550 33.46 -10.54 10.29
C VAL A 550 33.82 -10.73 8.81
N ILE A 551 35.09 -10.99 8.53
CA ILE A 551 35.49 -11.84 7.41
C ILE A 551 36.29 -13.01 7.97
N LEU A 552 35.70 -14.21 7.98
CA LEU A 552 36.40 -15.45 8.32
C LEU A 552 36.84 -16.12 7.01
N HIS A 553 38.14 -16.12 6.74
CA HIS A 553 38.71 -16.90 5.64
C HIS A 553 38.75 -18.36 6.07
N MET A 554 37.72 -19.14 5.71
CA MET A 554 37.72 -20.59 5.96
C MET A 554 38.72 -21.36 5.09
N GLU A 555 39.36 -20.71 4.12
CA GLU A 555 40.33 -21.35 3.23
C GLU A 555 41.74 -21.41 3.80
N GLU A 556 42.26 -20.39 4.52
CA GLU A 556 43.62 -20.40 5.08
C GLU A 556 43.77 -19.50 6.34
N ASN A 557 44.45 -20.01 7.38
CA ASN A 557 44.88 -19.38 8.65
C ASN A 557 43.93 -19.39 9.86
N ILE A 558 44.01 -20.45 10.67
CA ILE A 558 43.63 -20.45 12.09
C ILE A 558 44.90 -20.67 12.91
N ASP A 559 45.85 -19.75 12.77
CA ASP A 559 46.91 -19.48 13.76
C ASP A 559 47.60 -18.11 13.57
N ALA A 560 47.11 -17.25 12.67
CA ALA A 560 47.65 -15.91 12.52
C ALA A 560 46.92 -14.94 13.47
N LYS A 561 47.65 -14.39 14.45
CA LYS A 561 47.44 -13.01 14.89
C LYS A 561 47.45 -12.15 13.62
N VAL A 562 46.28 -11.77 13.12
CA VAL A 562 46.21 -10.81 12.00
C VAL A 562 46.40 -9.42 12.60
N VAL A 563 47.66 -9.06 12.80
CA VAL A 563 48.11 -7.68 12.78
C VAL A 563 48.30 -7.35 11.31
N VAL A 564 47.36 -6.62 10.72
CA VAL A 564 47.62 -5.93 9.44
C VAL A 564 48.28 -4.61 9.79
N LEU A 565 49.61 -4.56 9.66
CA LEU A 565 50.31 -3.28 9.53
C LEU A 565 50.15 -2.83 8.08
N HIS A 566 49.18 -1.95 7.82
CA HIS A 566 49.22 -1.08 6.64
C HIS A 566 49.56 0.34 7.09
N ASP A 567 50.72 0.77 6.63
CA ASP A 567 51.29 2.10 6.81
C ASP A 567 50.70 3.04 5.75
N GLN A 568 49.45 3.49 5.92
CA GLN A 568 48.87 4.67 5.26
C GLN A 568 47.83 5.32 6.18
N THR A 569 47.77 6.65 6.15
CA THR A 569 46.92 7.50 7.01
C THR A 569 45.45 7.09 6.94
N GLU A 570 45.02 6.36 7.96
CA GLU A 570 43.65 5.92 8.17
C GLU A 570 42.74 7.12 8.45
N THR A 571 41.59 7.19 7.77
CA THR A 571 40.54 8.17 8.08
C THR A 571 39.84 7.81 9.40
N GLU A 572 39.25 8.79 10.11
CA GLU A 572 38.54 8.52 11.37
C GLU A 572 37.37 7.53 11.21
N GLN A 573 36.79 7.43 10.01
CA GLN A 573 35.75 6.45 9.70
C GLN A 573 36.34 5.03 9.56
N GLU A 574 37.44 4.86 8.84
CA GLU A 574 38.14 3.58 8.72
C GLU A 574 38.67 3.09 10.08
N LYS A 575 39.12 4.02 10.92
CA LYS A 575 39.55 3.77 12.30
C LYS A 575 38.39 3.31 13.18
N GLN A 576 37.22 3.93 13.05
CA GLN A 576 36.02 3.51 13.76
C GLN A 576 35.56 2.12 13.31
N GLU A 577 35.57 1.85 12.00
CA GLU A 577 35.26 0.54 11.41
C GLU A 577 36.31 -0.52 11.79
N ARG A 578 37.59 -0.16 11.94
CA ARG A 578 38.65 -1.05 12.44
C ARG A 578 38.46 -1.36 13.92
N ILE A 579 38.16 -0.35 14.75
CA ILE A 579 37.87 -0.54 16.17
C ILE A 579 36.65 -1.45 16.36
N GLU A 580 35.57 -1.23 15.61
CA GLU A 580 34.41 -2.13 15.60
C GLU A 580 34.76 -3.53 15.08
N ARG A 581 35.70 -3.63 14.12
CA ARG A 581 36.23 -4.90 13.61
C ARG A 581 36.97 -5.73 14.64
N GLU A 582 37.83 -5.06 15.38
CA GLU A 582 38.78 -5.66 16.31
C GLU A 582 38.18 -5.84 17.71
N THR A 583 37.04 -5.21 17.99
CA THR A 583 36.33 -5.38 19.26
C THR A 583 35.81 -6.82 19.38
N PRO A 584 36.25 -7.59 20.39
CA PRO A 584 35.75 -8.95 20.62
C PRO A 584 34.22 -8.93 20.82
N LEU A 585 33.50 -9.80 20.12
CA LEU A 585 32.07 -9.98 20.39
C LEU A 585 31.95 -10.65 21.76
N THR A 586 31.57 -9.87 22.76
CA THR A 586 31.31 -10.37 24.11
C THR A 586 29.84 -10.63 24.31
N PHE A 587 29.50 -11.50 25.26
CA PHE A 587 28.11 -11.69 25.68
C PHE A 587 27.42 -10.35 26.03
N ASN A 588 28.14 -9.43 26.68
CA ASN A 588 27.60 -8.12 27.10
C ASN A 588 27.22 -7.23 25.91
N LEU A 589 28.09 -7.14 24.90
CA LEU A 589 27.85 -6.32 23.71
C LEU A 589 26.63 -6.80 22.92
N ILE A 590 26.49 -8.12 22.81
CA ILE A 590 25.37 -8.78 22.13
C ILE A 590 24.06 -8.52 22.87
N ILE A 591 24.05 -8.73 24.19
CA ILE A 591 22.88 -8.46 25.02
C ILE A 591 22.46 -7.00 24.90
N GLN A 592 23.41 -6.06 24.92
CA GLN A 592 23.12 -4.64 24.77
C GLN A 592 22.53 -4.31 23.39
N THR A 593 23.07 -4.90 22.33
CA THR A 593 22.56 -4.71 20.95
C THR A 593 21.12 -5.21 20.84
N ARG A 594 20.83 -6.42 21.34
CA ARG A 594 19.47 -6.97 21.35
C ARG A 594 18.49 -6.14 22.18
N ARG A 595 18.93 -5.57 23.32
CA ARG A 595 18.12 -4.63 24.11
C ARG A 595 17.75 -3.37 23.32
N ASN A 596 18.72 -2.78 22.62
CA ASN A 596 18.46 -1.59 21.77
C ASN A 596 17.47 -1.90 20.64
N GLU A 597 17.61 -3.08 20.00
CA GLU A 597 16.67 -3.54 18.97
C GLU A 597 15.24 -3.73 19.54
N ILE A 598 15.12 -4.32 20.74
CA ILE A 598 13.84 -4.46 21.45
C ILE A 598 13.20 -3.10 21.69
N THR A 599 13.96 -2.09 22.15
CA THR A 599 13.45 -0.72 22.36
C THR A 599 12.88 -0.13 21.05
N ALA A 600 13.58 -0.31 19.93
CA ALA A 600 13.10 0.15 18.63
C ALA A 600 11.83 -0.60 18.16
N LEU A 601 11.78 -1.91 18.40
CA LEU A 601 10.59 -2.73 18.11
C LEU A 601 9.40 -2.33 18.97
N GLN A 602 9.59 -2.06 20.26
CA GLN A 602 8.55 -1.57 21.17
C GLN A 602 7.97 -0.24 20.69
N ALA A 603 8.83 0.72 20.31
CA ALA A 603 8.36 1.99 19.75
C ALA A 603 7.54 1.80 18.46
N ASN A 604 7.92 0.85 17.59
CA ASN A 604 7.13 0.52 16.40
C ASN A 604 5.80 -0.17 16.76
N LYS A 605 5.82 -1.11 17.71
CA LYS A 605 4.63 -1.80 18.21
C LYS A 605 3.60 -0.81 18.74
N SER A 606 4.02 0.14 19.58
CA SER A 606 3.13 1.18 20.12
C SER A 606 2.52 2.07 19.04
N ARG A 607 3.20 2.27 17.90
CA ARG A 607 2.60 2.99 16.75
C ARG A 607 1.53 2.15 16.07
N GLN A 608 1.74 0.83 15.92
CA GLN A 608 0.74 -0.08 15.36
C GLN A 608 -0.47 -0.22 16.30
N GLU A 609 -0.24 -0.33 17.60
CA GLU A 609 -1.29 -0.48 18.61
C GLU A 609 -2.31 0.67 18.60
N LYS A 610 -1.88 1.89 18.26
CA LYS A 610 -2.79 3.04 18.07
C LYS A 610 -3.79 2.87 16.92
N GLN A 611 -3.47 2.02 15.95
CA GLN A 611 -4.28 1.75 14.76
C GLN A 611 -5.10 0.46 14.89
N ILE A 612 -4.97 -0.27 16.00
CA ILE A 612 -5.73 -1.51 16.25
C ILE A 612 -7.21 -1.21 16.38
N GLY A 613 -8.02 -2.03 15.71
CA GLY A 613 -9.45 -1.87 15.64
C GLY A 613 -9.91 -0.90 14.56
N ILE A 614 -9.03 -0.42 13.67
CA ILE A 614 -9.44 0.25 12.43
C ILE A 614 -9.86 -0.82 11.42
N VAL A 615 -11.02 -1.41 11.72
CA VAL A 615 -11.67 -2.43 10.91
C VAL A 615 -13.16 -2.20 10.88
N LEU A 616 -13.80 -2.64 9.81
CA LEU A 616 -15.24 -2.79 9.76
C LEU A 616 -15.55 -4.29 9.67
N PRO A 617 -16.51 -4.82 10.43
CA PRO A 617 -17.00 -6.18 10.18
C PRO A 617 -17.45 -6.28 8.73
N GLN A 618 -17.24 -7.46 8.13
CA GLN A 618 -17.54 -7.67 6.73
C GLN A 618 -18.98 -7.22 6.42
N THR A 619 -19.98 -7.80 7.08
CA THR A 619 -21.44 -7.57 6.91
C THR A 619 -21.95 -6.12 6.87
N GLU A 620 -21.14 -5.13 7.24
CA GLU A 620 -21.55 -3.73 7.42
C GLU A 620 -21.05 -2.77 6.33
N THR A 621 -20.20 -3.22 5.39
CA THR A 621 -19.73 -2.36 4.29
C THR A 621 -20.83 -2.15 3.26
N LEU A 622 -21.32 -0.92 3.12
CA LEU A 622 -22.32 -0.53 2.09
C LEU A 622 -21.68 0.07 0.84
N GLU A 623 -20.45 0.58 0.94
CA GLU A 623 -19.69 1.10 -0.19
C GLU A 623 -18.22 1.23 0.18
N ASN A 624 -17.35 0.61 -0.60
CA ASN A 624 -15.92 0.91 -0.65
C ASN A 624 -15.32 0.19 -1.84
N PHE A 625 -14.30 0.75 -2.49
CA PHE A 625 -13.58 0.04 -3.54
C PHE A 625 -12.78 -1.18 -3.04
N LEU A 626 -12.36 -1.19 -1.77
CA LEU A 626 -11.52 -2.26 -1.20
C LEU A 626 -12.31 -3.39 -0.53
N ASP A 627 -13.63 -3.34 -0.56
CA ASP A 627 -14.46 -4.36 0.08
C ASP A 627 -15.22 -5.15 -0.97
N TYR A 628 -15.39 -6.46 -0.78
CA TYR A 628 -16.16 -7.28 -1.71
C TYR A 628 -17.67 -7.16 -1.43
N SER A 629 -18.49 -7.28 -2.49
CA SER A 629 -19.93 -7.52 -2.34
C SER A 629 -20.16 -8.81 -1.55
N GLN A 630 -21.03 -8.76 -0.55
CA GLN A 630 -21.21 -9.85 0.42
C GLN A 630 -22.46 -10.64 0.13
N TYR A 631 -22.59 -11.80 0.76
CA TYR A 631 -23.85 -12.53 0.82
C TYR A 631 -24.74 -11.90 1.90
N GLY A 632 -26.05 -11.82 1.65
CA GLY A 632 -27.01 -11.04 2.44
C GLY A 632 -27.31 -11.60 3.83
N ASP A 633 -26.88 -12.83 4.12
CA ASP A 633 -27.07 -13.49 5.42
C ASP A 633 -25.73 -13.68 6.13
N ALA A 634 -25.72 -13.40 7.44
CA ALA A 634 -24.54 -13.39 8.31
C ALA A 634 -23.86 -14.77 8.51
N ASP A 635 -24.49 -15.85 8.03
CA ASP A 635 -24.04 -17.23 8.24
C ASP A 635 -23.10 -17.77 7.14
N GLY A 636 -22.66 -16.92 6.20
CA GLY A 636 -21.63 -17.30 5.23
C GLY A 636 -22.04 -18.38 4.22
N ASN A 637 -23.34 -18.65 4.07
CA ASN A 637 -23.86 -19.56 3.05
C ASN A 637 -23.68 -18.94 1.65
N GLU A 638 -22.86 -19.54 0.79
CA GLU A 638 -22.67 -19.15 -0.62
C GLU A 638 -23.98 -19.13 -1.46
N ALA A 639 -25.07 -19.70 -0.93
CA ALA A 639 -26.40 -19.70 -1.54
C ALA A 639 -27.27 -18.48 -1.21
N ALA A 640 -26.87 -17.64 -0.24
CA ALA A 640 -27.64 -16.44 0.11
C ALA A 640 -27.48 -15.36 -0.98
N PRO A 641 -28.54 -14.60 -1.31
CA PRO A 641 -28.46 -13.55 -2.32
C PRO A 641 -27.44 -12.48 -1.91
N ARG A 642 -26.68 -11.95 -2.86
CA ARG A 642 -25.71 -10.86 -2.57
C ARG A 642 -26.42 -9.68 -1.88
N ASN A 643 -25.70 -8.98 -0.99
CA ASN A 643 -26.14 -7.73 -0.37
C ASN A 643 -26.41 -6.70 -1.48
N ASN A 644 -27.69 -6.57 -1.82
CA ASN A 644 -28.18 -5.68 -2.86
C ASN A 644 -28.06 -4.20 -2.51
N LYS A 645 -27.62 -3.85 -1.29
CA LYS A 645 -27.35 -2.47 -0.89
C LYS A 645 -25.92 -2.05 -1.21
N PHE A 646 -24.99 -2.98 -1.42
CA PHE A 646 -23.58 -2.64 -1.63
C PHE A 646 -23.31 -2.07 -3.03
N GLU A 647 -22.52 -0.99 -3.12
CA GLU A 647 -21.98 -0.50 -4.40
C GLU A 647 -20.57 0.06 -4.27
N TYR A 648 -19.68 -0.29 -5.20
CA TYR A 648 -18.35 0.29 -5.31
C TYR A 648 -18.41 1.77 -5.73
N LYS A 649 -18.23 2.69 -4.77
CA LYS A 649 -18.39 4.14 -4.99
C LYS A 649 -17.29 5.02 -4.42
N SER A 650 -16.64 4.61 -3.35
CA SER A 650 -15.82 5.51 -2.55
C SER A 650 -14.57 4.84 -2.00
N PHE A 651 -13.59 5.66 -1.69
CA PHE A 651 -12.50 5.32 -0.79
C PHE A 651 -12.59 6.27 0.42
N TYR A 652 -12.15 5.80 1.58
CA TYR A 652 -11.94 6.66 2.75
C TYR A 652 -10.76 7.61 2.51
N GLN A 653 -10.75 8.75 3.20
CA GLN A 653 -9.73 9.77 3.04
C GLN A 653 -8.32 9.25 3.33
N TRP A 654 -8.18 8.39 4.33
CA TRP A 654 -6.89 7.76 4.66
C TRP A 654 -6.40 6.81 3.55
N GLN A 655 -7.33 6.17 2.81
CA GLN A 655 -7.00 5.33 1.65
C GLN A 655 -6.47 6.19 0.50
N TRP A 656 -7.04 7.37 0.24
CA TRP A 656 -6.53 8.31 -0.78
C TRP A 656 -5.04 8.60 -0.54
N LYS A 657 -4.71 8.96 0.70
CA LYS A 657 -3.33 9.29 1.09
C LYS A 657 -2.39 8.09 0.97
N LYS A 658 -2.81 6.91 1.43
CA LYS A 658 -1.98 5.70 1.39
C LYS A 658 -1.62 5.27 -0.04
N MET A 659 -2.56 5.41 -0.97
CA MET A 659 -2.32 5.12 -2.39
C MET A 659 -1.26 6.04 -2.99
N ILE A 660 -1.38 7.35 -2.74
CA ILE A 660 -0.40 8.34 -3.18
C ILE A 660 0.97 8.04 -2.57
N ASP A 661 1.05 7.89 -1.25
CA ASP A 661 2.32 7.71 -0.53
C ASP A 661 3.05 6.44 -1.03
N THR A 662 2.32 5.33 -1.23
CA THR A 662 2.90 4.09 -1.74
C THR A 662 3.29 4.21 -3.21
N GLY A 663 2.40 4.77 -4.05
CA GLY A 663 2.63 4.91 -5.48
C GLY A 663 3.82 5.83 -5.80
N VAL A 664 4.00 6.91 -5.04
CA VAL A 664 5.19 7.79 -5.17
C VAL A 664 6.44 7.10 -4.65
N LYS A 665 6.38 6.47 -3.47
CA LYS A 665 7.53 5.76 -2.88
C LYS A 665 8.08 4.68 -3.82
N ASN A 666 7.19 3.95 -4.48
CA ASN A 666 7.55 2.88 -5.40
C ASN A 666 7.69 3.37 -6.85
N ASN A 667 7.59 4.69 -7.08
CA ASN A 667 7.77 5.34 -8.37
C ASN A 667 6.79 4.86 -9.47
N TYR A 668 5.57 4.44 -9.10
CA TYR A 668 4.48 4.13 -10.03
C TYR A 668 3.66 5.37 -10.42
N LEU A 669 3.74 6.41 -9.59
CA LEU A 669 3.04 7.67 -9.76
C LEU A 669 4.04 8.82 -9.86
N ARG A 670 3.98 9.59 -10.96
CA ARG A 670 4.65 10.89 -11.05
C ARG A 670 3.75 12.00 -10.59
N LEU A 671 4.33 12.96 -9.90
CA LEU A 671 3.73 14.27 -9.70
C LEU A 671 3.64 15.00 -11.04
N ILE A 672 2.51 15.65 -11.30
CA ILE A 672 2.33 16.64 -12.37
C ILE A 672 2.09 17.98 -11.68
N GLU A 673 2.88 18.98 -12.10
CA GLU A 673 2.73 20.37 -11.68
C GLU A 673 1.67 21.11 -12.51
#